data_AF-C7BJ81-F1
#
_entry.id   AF-C7BJ81-F1
#
_cell.length_a   1.000
_cell.length_b   1.000
_cell.length_c   1.000
_cell.angle_alpha   90.00
_cell.angle_beta   90.00
_cell.angle_gamma   90.00
#
_symmetry.space_group_name_H-M   'P 1'
#
loop_
_entity.id
_entity.type
_entity.pdbx_description
1 polymer ?
#
loop_
_entity_poly.entity_id
_entity_poly.type
_entity_poly.pdbx_seq_one_letter_code
_entity_poly.pdbx_strand_id
1 'polypeptide(L)'
;MDKYKSLSSEKQNVIKVSPLLAAAAEVKSSKPRSGYMLLNSEQKNNNSTVTLVNTLQRLGYHSIFDIIEVPKQRFIKRHNESLSGYAEVIFDKAMSAANQLVQNYRQKQLRDYDGATLKKASHQARYFSYSNENTDEEEKLPDYSSLFPEPWDNFCQPDAIESLDSPVNYLLDLYKFVKQIELDGSNNAVGLEQRRADIPYLMLNSDNLYKEITAISIVNDVLSESARKYIDQTGQAAKPVNQVLGETRFPFTLPYNLPSQQINKGLAEKETELGTLIQQVDQQFPWHILTEKRDQILLAYTQLSKEQMILLTEKSPFAQNFLSREQLIKGYLSTSTTEILPEHDISKHAYIIRAGENIMGPTLLSDNVDKAYDEIIITCENKDKETIKVKLRGENILTYNRIKARMEPFDNSPPFSRQLKLTYVESDNSAIGNLDNGPFFGEMTVYAAMPKGSSNTSVDIAGINFLTMTYHFAIAKQGTEQAKLLPEAEQFFQDNYGLSAAESVKLKEILSFGQQTGSKVTNLEHLLSSGDFRPLVSPNVVFSNPIYTSGQTLENFPAPYHYGGVYINAGQLDALGIVRTDYGREISAVSNFRYDRMNRFIRLQRWLELPYHQLDLLITSVIKAESKNTELAITDNTLRALGLFRHLRTQYKVLPEMFAGWIYQITPFSISNNIPFFDQVFNRSKLFDQPLILDGSEFSYTENQGNGAKTVKQLCAGLSIPLSTFQVIAPVVEGALGLSPDKLAAGKLIRNLDVASRLYRLVTIPRLFGFSAEDGLILADILTGESTYLAKIPTLGENSDQKNDILNIIAQMEVLTSWLTKTKLTPIKLSLLLGRTQIPVVPTNGMLTFYKGISDGLTDNVCLKESDFNRQEINDINWWTILSDENGVFDRNNGLIKDIPLAWGKTDEESLRKKIEDILNEKKIEADNNQINIILQIILQVKTAQENLLSSAIAGEYGVSRDIVPLQLRWLGSSVYSMLKMILDNSPGKIEDIKEEFLDLTYSLLMYTQLINALGINNNLLLLRLTNPEWLGLAINKNAIISLSLDEIFLLSRYQDLLDNAEQNEDKIQEYFTFANSETSSKKEESDNSYKCAQLLAEILGWDTDEIYLACDRGGLKEKRAMTLSQIDWIRRLQQLSVKTNLSVEPLLGAGALVVNSDFESFQSIGEAVMAALEAQGDNENV
;
A
#
# COMPACT_ATOMS: atom_id res chain seq x y z
N MET A 1 13.53 54.52 -9.84
CA MET A 1 13.10 55.92 -9.69
C MET A 1 11.72 55.92 -9.06
N ASP A 2 11.51 56.82 -8.11
CA ASP A 2 10.28 57.13 -7.36
C ASP A 2 9.66 56.04 -6.48
N LYS A 3 10.12 55.96 -5.22
CA LYS A 3 9.35 55.41 -4.08
C LYS A 3 9.88 55.90 -2.74
N TYR A 4 9.78 57.21 -2.45
CA TYR A 4 9.68 57.70 -1.06
C TYR A 4 8.92 59.02 -1.05
N LYS A 5 7.66 58.96 -0.58
CA LYS A 5 6.88 60.13 -0.17
C LYS A 5 6.43 59.91 1.28
N SER A 6 6.39 61.02 1.99
CA SER A 6 5.64 61.30 3.22
C SER A 6 6.01 60.49 4.47
N LEU A 7 6.96 61.03 5.24
CA LEU A 7 6.81 61.10 6.69
C LEU A 7 6.64 62.56 7.08
N SER A 8 5.74 62.74 8.04
CA SER A 8 5.07 63.95 8.48
C SER A 8 5.99 65.02 9.03
N SER A 9 5.66 66.26 8.66
CA SER A 9 6.16 67.50 9.22
C SER A 9 5.71 67.67 10.67
N GLU A 10 6.47 67.10 11.61
CA GLU A 10 6.56 67.66 12.96
C GLU A 10 7.78 68.57 13.00
N LYS A 11 7.59 69.79 13.50
CA LYS A 11 8.58 70.88 13.55
C LYS A 11 9.81 70.45 14.35
N GLN A 12 10.78 69.83 13.68
CA GLN A 12 12.13 69.69 14.21
C GLN A 12 12.93 70.92 13.81
N ASN A 13 13.40 71.62 14.83
CA ASN A 13 14.35 72.72 14.79
C ASN A 13 15.36 72.52 13.65
N VAL A 14 15.59 73.56 12.86
CA VAL A 14 16.68 73.64 11.86
C VAL A 14 17.92 72.95 12.46
N ILE A 15 18.17 71.70 12.07
CA ILE A 15 19.31 70.94 12.56
C ILE A 15 20.51 71.66 11.97
N LYS A 16 21.18 72.45 12.80
CA LYS A 16 22.37 73.20 12.42
C LYS A 16 23.31 72.21 11.75
N VAL A 17 23.62 72.44 10.48
CA VAL A 17 24.65 71.68 9.76
C VAL A 17 25.90 71.70 10.63
N SER A 18 26.47 70.52 10.88
CA SER A 18 27.75 70.43 11.57
C SER A 18 28.73 71.38 10.86
N PRO A 19 29.33 72.37 11.55
CA PRO A 19 30.31 73.27 10.96
C PRO A 19 31.46 72.50 10.30
N LEU A 20 31.74 71.30 10.84
CA LEU A 20 32.75 70.39 10.33
C LEU A 20 32.33 69.64 9.07
N LEU A 21 31.03 69.32 8.90
CA LEU A 21 30.54 68.79 7.64
C LEU A 21 30.64 69.84 6.53
N ALA A 22 30.32 71.09 6.85
CA ALA A 22 30.51 72.22 5.92
C ALA A 22 31.99 72.43 5.57
N ALA A 23 32.90 72.28 6.54
CA ALA A 23 34.34 72.35 6.32
C ALA A 23 34.88 71.18 5.48
N ALA A 24 34.33 69.96 5.67
CA ALA A 24 34.70 68.79 4.88
C ALA A 24 34.27 68.92 3.40
N ALA A 25 33.11 69.53 3.15
CA ALA A 25 32.60 69.84 1.81
C ALA A 25 33.30 71.03 1.12
N GLU A 26 34.18 71.76 1.81
CA GLU A 26 34.81 72.98 1.29
C GLU A 26 35.99 72.66 0.36
N VAL A 27 35.76 72.34 -0.91
CA VAL A 27 36.84 71.97 -1.85
C VAL A 27 37.38 73.20 -2.60
N LYS A 28 38.66 73.53 -2.43
CA LYS A 28 39.36 74.56 -3.22
C LYS A 28 39.63 74.03 -4.62
N SER A 29 39.15 74.73 -5.66
CA SER A 29 39.39 74.34 -7.05
C SER A 29 40.90 74.33 -7.35
N SER A 30 41.43 73.17 -7.75
CA SER A 30 42.78 73.08 -8.28
C SER A 30 42.80 73.64 -9.72
N LYS A 31 43.65 74.65 -9.96
CA LYS A 31 43.86 75.25 -11.29
C LYS A 31 44.34 74.17 -12.29
N PRO A 32 43.83 74.12 -13.53
CA PRO A 32 44.37 73.23 -14.56
C PRO A 32 45.72 73.76 -15.08
N ARG A 33 46.65 72.85 -15.41
CA ARG A 33 47.96 73.17 -15.99
C ARG A 33 47.82 73.55 -17.49
N SER A 34 48.06 74.83 -17.76
CA SER A 34 48.58 75.51 -18.97
C SER A 34 47.99 75.27 -20.36
N GLY A 35 47.53 76.37 -20.99
CA GLY A 35 47.27 76.50 -22.43
C GLY A 35 46.60 77.83 -22.85
N TYR A 36 47.36 78.94 -22.81
CA TYR A 36 47.12 80.28 -23.40
C TYR A 36 46.14 81.28 -22.76
N MET A 37 46.59 82.54 -22.80
CA MET A 37 46.12 83.76 -22.10
C MET A 37 44.73 84.27 -22.51
N LEU A 38 43.99 84.83 -21.53
CA LEU A 38 43.69 86.27 -21.45
C LEU A 38 43.06 86.63 -20.08
N LEU A 39 43.37 87.82 -19.59
CA LEU A 39 43.03 88.36 -18.28
C LEU A 39 41.51 88.58 -18.10
N ASN A 40 40.98 88.25 -16.92
CA ASN A 40 40.35 89.22 -16.01
C ASN A 40 40.02 88.56 -14.67
N SER A 41 40.47 89.19 -13.58
CA SER A 41 40.24 88.80 -12.20
C SER A 41 38.97 89.47 -11.66
N GLU A 42 37.94 88.68 -11.37
CA GLU A 42 36.90 89.05 -10.41
C GLU A 42 36.70 87.91 -9.41
N GLN A 43 36.82 88.23 -8.13
CA GLN A 43 36.53 87.34 -7.00
C GLN A 43 35.03 87.00 -6.99
N LYS A 44 34.67 85.76 -7.36
CA LYS A 44 33.35 85.17 -7.08
C LYS A 44 33.46 84.19 -5.92
N ASN A 45 32.75 84.50 -4.83
CA ASN A 45 32.63 83.71 -3.61
C ASN A 45 31.94 82.34 -3.84
N ASN A 46 32.22 81.42 -2.91
CA ASN A 46 31.95 79.98 -2.90
C ASN A 46 30.46 79.56 -3.02
N ASN A 47 29.91 79.44 -4.24
CA ASN A 47 28.60 78.77 -4.45
C ASN A 47 28.69 77.23 -4.57
N SER A 48 29.89 76.68 -4.83
CA SER A 48 30.13 75.24 -5.00
C SER A 48 30.10 74.45 -3.69
N THR A 49 30.48 75.08 -2.58
CA THR A 49 30.58 74.42 -1.28
C THR A 49 29.20 74.27 -0.62
N VAL A 50 28.35 75.29 -0.71
CA VAL A 50 26.95 75.23 -0.25
C VAL A 50 26.15 74.19 -1.03
N THR A 51 26.42 74.04 -2.34
CA THR A 51 25.78 72.99 -3.15
C THR A 51 26.26 71.59 -2.79
N LEU A 52 27.55 71.39 -2.51
CA LEU A 52 28.08 70.10 -2.04
C LEU A 52 27.56 69.70 -0.65
N VAL A 53 27.39 70.65 0.27
CA VAL A 53 26.77 70.39 1.59
C VAL A 53 25.31 69.96 1.42
N ASN A 54 24.55 70.67 0.60
CA ASN A 54 23.15 70.32 0.33
C ASN A 54 23.02 68.97 -0.40
N THR A 55 23.96 68.61 -1.28
CA THR A 55 23.96 67.29 -1.93
C THR A 55 24.34 66.18 -0.95
N LEU A 56 25.32 66.38 -0.07
CA LEU A 56 25.65 65.42 1.00
C LEU A 56 24.47 65.19 1.95
N GLN A 57 23.75 66.24 2.33
CA GLN A 57 22.52 66.13 3.12
C GLN A 57 21.41 65.38 2.37
N ARG A 58 21.22 65.67 1.08
CA ARG A 58 20.26 64.93 0.25
C ARG A 58 20.64 63.45 0.07
N LEU A 59 21.93 63.14 0.15
CA LEU A 59 22.47 61.78 0.14
C LEU A 59 22.41 61.10 1.53
N GLY A 60 21.93 61.80 2.57
CA GLY A 60 21.72 61.25 3.91
C GLY A 60 22.88 61.41 4.89
N TYR A 61 23.95 62.11 4.53
CA TYR A 61 25.07 62.39 5.43
C TYR A 61 24.84 63.70 6.19
N HIS A 62 24.73 63.62 7.51
CA HIS A 62 24.42 64.74 8.41
C HIS A 62 25.62 65.14 9.28
N SER A 63 26.59 64.23 9.44
CA SER A 63 27.84 64.44 10.17
C SER A 63 29.05 63.95 9.36
N ILE A 64 30.25 64.41 9.74
CA ILE A 64 31.51 63.87 9.22
C ILE A 64 31.73 62.41 9.65
N PHE A 65 31.12 61.98 10.75
CA PHE A 65 31.20 60.59 11.22
C PHE A 65 30.42 59.65 10.29
N ASP A 66 29.24 60.05 9.82
CA ASP A 66 28.47 59.30 8.82
C ASP A 66 29.28 59.04 7.54
N ILE A 67 30.15 59.98 7.15
CA ILE A 67 31.04 59.82 5.98
C ILE A 67 32.10 58.73 6.25
N ILE A 68 32.69 58.74 7.44
CA ILE A 68 33.82 57.87 7.82
C ILE A 68 33.35 56.45 8.17
N GLU A 69 32.10 56.29 8.58
CA GLU A 69 31.48 54.97 8.75
C GLU A 69 31.53 54.13 7.45
N VAL A 70 31.58 54.79 6.29
CA VAL A 70 31.76 54.12 5.00
C VAL A 70 33.24 54.06 4.62
N PRO A 71 33.80 52.90 4.23
CA PRO A 71 35.18 52.84 3.76
C PRO A 71 35.45 53.77 2.57
N LYS A 72 36.62 54.44 2.56
CA LYS A 72 37.03 55.43 1.54
C LYS A 72 36.71 55.01 0.10
N GLN A 73 37.08 53.78 -0.27
CA GLN A 73 36.87 53.25 -1.62
C GLN A 73 35.38 53.12 -1.98
N ARG A 74 34.53 52.72 -1.03
CA ARG A 74 33.08 52.61 -1.21
C ARG A 74 32.42 53.98 -1.32
N PHE A 75 32.83 54.93 -0.46
CA PHE A 75 32.33 56.30 -0.51
C PHE A 75 32.61 56.96 -1.86
N ILE A 76 33.83 56.80 -2.38
CA ILE A 76 34.20 57.23 -3.72
C ILE A 76 33.31 56.51 -4.75
N LYS A 77 33.26 55.18 -4.75
CA LYS A 77 32.46 54.42 -5.72
C LYS A 77 30.99 54.85 -5.77
N ARG A 78 30.35 55.08 -4.61
CA ARG A 78 28.92 55.42 -4.50
C ARG A 78 28.60 56.85 -4.94
N HIS A 79 29.50 57.80 -4.65
CA HIS A 79 29.15 59.22 -4.70
C HIS A 79 30.08 60.09 -5.53
N ASN A 80 31.12 59.54 -6.16
CA ASN A 80 32.08 60.35 -6.93
C ASN A 80 31.41 61.17 -8.05
N GLU A 81 30.47 60.57 -8.79
CA GLU A 81 29.72 61.30 -9.83
C GLU A 81 28.78 62.35 -9.24
N SER A 82 28.06 62.00 -8.18
CA SER A 82 27.10 62.89 -7.49
C SER A 82 27.78 64.07 -6.78
N LEU A 83 29.03 63.89 -6.36
CA LEU A 83 29.88 64.89 -5.72
C LEU A 83 30.87 65.53 -6.71
N SER A 84 30.59 65.48 -8.01
CA SER A 84 31.36 66.17 -9.05
C SER A 84 32.85 65.83 -9.07
N GLY A 85 33.22 64.59 -8.77
CA GLY A 85 34.60 64.09 -8.74
C GLY A 85 35.35 64.36 -7.43
N TYR A 86 34.71 64.99 -6.44
CA TYR A 86 35.37 65.42 -5.20
C TYR A 86 35.18 64.48 -4.00
N ALA A 87 34.59 63.29 -4.21
CA ALA A 87 34.29 62.37 -3.11
C ALA A 87 35.54 61.97 -2.30
N GLU A 88 36.68 61.76 -2.96
CA GLU A 88 37.94 61.42 -2.29
C GLU A 88 38.42 62.56 -1.37
N VAL A 89 38.40 63.80 -1.85
CA VAL A 89 38.86 64.97 -1.10
C VAL A 89 37.94 65.24 0.09
N ILE A 90 36.63 65.08 -0.10
CA ILE A 90 35.64 65.24 0.98
C ILE A 90 35.86 64.17 2.06
N PHE A 91 36.12 62.92 1.66
CA PHE A 91 36.41 61.83 2.59
C PHE A 91 37.67 62.09 3.42
N ASP A 92 38.78 62.46 2.78
CA ASP A 92 40.05 62.69 3.47
C ASP A 92 39.96 63.88 4.44
N LYS A 93 39.19 64.91 4.09
CA LYS A 93 38.88 66.03 4.98
C LYS A 93 38.01 65.64 6.16
N ALA A 94 36.94 64.86 5.91
CA ALA A 94 36.10 64.33 6.97
C ALA A 94 36.94 63.50 7.95
N MET A 95 37.76 62.57 7.43
CA MET A 95 38.65 61.71 8.23
C MET A 95 39.66 62.52 9.05
N SER A 96 40.27 63.54 8.45
CA SER A 96 41.18 64.43 9.17
C SER A 96 40.46 65.21 10.27
N ALA A 97 39.26 65.73 10.00
CA ALA A 97 38.46 66.48 10.97
C ALA A 97 37.98 65.58 12.14
N ALA A 98 37.56 64.35 11.85
CA ALA A 98 37.18 63.40 12.88
C ALA A 98 38.38 62.93 13.72
N ASN A 99 39.53 62.68 13.10
CA ASN A 99 40.76 62.36 13.83
C ASN A 99 41.19 63.52 14.75
N GLN A 100 41.05 64.77 14.31
CA GLN A 100 41.28 65.94 15.15
C GLN A 100 40.29 66.00 16.32
N LEU A 101 39.00 65.73 16.09
CA LEU A 101 38.02 65.65 17.18
C LEU A 101 38.34 64.54 18.17
N VAL A 102 38.66 63.33 17.70
CA VAL A 102 39.02 62.19 18.56
C VAL A 102 40.30 62.48 19.33
N GLN A 103 41.30 63.10 18.71
CA GLN A 103 42.52 63.54 19.38
C GLN A 103 42.23 64.62 20.42
N ASN A 104 41.38 65.60 20.11
CA ASN A 104 40.98 66.63 21.07
C ASN A 104 40.20 66.03 22.24
N TYR A 105 39.31 65.06 21.99
CA TYR A 105 38.59 64.33 23.03
C TYR A 105 39.54 63.50 23.91
N ARG A 106 40.47 62.74 23.30
CA ARG A 106 41.51 61.99 24.03
C ARG A 106 42.47 62.91 24.79
N GLN A 107 42.90 64.02 24.20
CA GLN A 107 43.73 65.03 24.85
C GLN A 107 42.99 65.72 25.99
N LYS A 108 41.65 65.88 25.89
CA LYS A 108 40.83 66.43 26.97
C LYS A 108 40.68 65.42 28.11
N GLN A 109 40.39 64.15 27.84
CA GLN A 109 40.43 63.09 28.85
C GLN A 109 41.81 62.98 29.52
N LEU A 110 42.89 63.09 28.73
CA LEU A 110 44.27 63.11 29.25
C LEU A 110 44.60 64.40 30.01
N ARG A 111 44.06 65.57 29.63
CA ARG A 111 44.20 66.83 30.38
C ARG A 111 43.39 66.83 31.67
N ASP A 112 42.24 66.18 31.70
CA ASP A 112 41.45 65.99 32.92
C ASP A 112 42.14 64.98 33.85
N TYR A 113 42.81 63.97 33.28
CA TYR A 113 43.70 63.05 34.00
C TYR A 113 45.00 63.73 34.49
N ASP A 114 45.63 64.56 33.66
CA ASP A 114 46.86 65.30 33.96
C ASP A 114 46.61 66.51 34.88
N GLY A 115 45.42 67.10 34.83
CA GLY A 115 44.95 68.10 35.79
C GLY A 115 44.67 67.48 37.17
N ALA A 116 44.27 66.19 37.21
CA ALA A 116 44.15 65.42 38.44
C ALA A 116 45.51 64.95 39.01
N THR A 117 46.53 64.73 38.18
CA THR A 117 47.90 64.39 38.63
C THR A 117 48.79 65.61 38.91
N LEU A 118 48.64 66.73 38.20
CA LEU A 118 49.35 68.00 38.49
C LEU A 118 48.78 68.72 39.74
N LYS A 119 47.49 68.56 40.04
CA LYS A 119 46.93 68.95 41.36
C LYS A 119 47.46 68.11 42.53
N LYS A 120 48.13 66.97 42.26
CA LYS A 120 48.78 66.13 43.27
C LYS A 120 50.29 66.38 43.41
N ALA A 121 50.92 67.16 42.53
CA ALA A 121 52.38 67.36 42.51
C ALA A 121 52.88 68.71 43.09
N SER A 122 52.00 69.63 43.49
CA SER A 122 52.40 70.90 44.14
C SER A 122 51.70 71.15 45.48
N HIS A 123 51.76 70.15 46.37
CA HIS A 123 51.53 70.31 47.81
C HIS A 123 52.86 70.29 48.57
N GLN A 124 53.73 71.29 48.33
CA GLN A 124 54.85 71.62 49.23
C GLN A 124 55.38 73.06 49.02
N ALA A 125 54.50 74.07 49.03
CA ALA A 125 54.79 75.43 49.49
C ALA A 125 53.46 76.16 49.71
N ARG A 126 53.36 76.92 50.80
CA ARG A 126 52.10 77.38 51.41
C ARG A 126 52.08 78.92 51.44
N TYR A 127 50.92 79.50 51.13
CA TYR A 127 50.39 80.85 51.47
C TYR A 127 51.05 82.13 50.88
N PHE A 128 50.33 82.88 50.02
CA PHE A 128 49.54 84.09 50.38
C PHE A 128 48.93 84.84 49.15
N SER A 129 47.62 85.11 49.25
CA SER A 129 46.77 86.24 48.83
C SER A 129 46.74 86.92 47.43
N TYR A 130 45.48 87.22 47.06
CA TYR A 130 44.90 88.34 46.26
C TYR A 130 44.71 88.23 44.74
N SER A 131 43.41 88.26 44.37
CA SER A 131 42.74 88.94 43.24
C SER A 131 43.35 88.91 41.84
N ASN A 132 42.62 88.39 40.85
CA ASN A 132 41.73 89.22 40.03
C ASN A 132 40.87 88.40 39.08
N GLU A 133 39.70 88.98 38.82
CA GLU A 133 38.78 88.71 37.73
C GLU A 133 39.50 88.57 36.39
N ASN A 134 39.05 87.62 35.57
CA ASN A 134 38.57 87.92 34.21
C ASN A 134 37.80 86.72 33.68
N THR A 135 36.53 86.99 33.43
CA THR A 135 35.61 86.28 32.54
C THR A 135 36.21 86.11 31.16
N ASP A 136 36.11 84.90 30.60
CA ASP A 136 35.68 84.68 29.23
C ASP A 136 35.04 83.29 29.15
N GLU A 137 33.71 83.29 29.13
CA GLU A 137 32.86 82.13 28.84
C GLU A 137 32.94 81.82 27.35
N GLU A 138 33.83 80.90 26.95
CA GLU A 138 33.76 80.21 25.66
C GLU A 138 33.34 78.75 25.86
N GLU A 139 32.12 78.45 25.40
CA GLU A 139 31.54 77.15 25.01
C GLU A 139 32.13 75.86 25.64
N LYS A 140 31.59 75.44 26.79
CA LYS A 140 31.73 74.04 27.24
C LYS A 140 30.86 73.12 26.37
N LEU A 141 31.50 72.31 25.54
CA LEU A 141 30.87 71.21 24.81
C LEU A 141 30.11 70.26 25.76
N PRO A 142 28.96 69.70 25.35
CA PRO A 142 28.14 68.81 26.19
C PRO A 142 28.90 67.54 26.60
N ASP A 143 28.70 67.12 27.85
CA ASP A 143 29.31 65.92 28.45
C ASP A 143 28.54 64.65 28.03
N TYR A 144 29.18 63.47 28.01
CA TYR A 144 28.57 62.21 27.53
C TYR A 144 27.26 61.93 28.25
N SER A 145 27.24 62.07 29.58
CA SER A 145 26.06 61.88 30.44
C SER A 145 24.91 62.85 30.14
N SER A 146 25.18 63.98 29.48
CA SER A 146 24.16 64.96 29.07
C SER A 146 23.54 64.64 27.70
N LEU A 147 24.28 63.92 26.84
CA LEU A 147 23.82 63.51 25.50
C LEU A 147 23.17 62.13 25.52
N PHE A 148 23.67 61.24 26.37
CA PHE A 148 23.18 59.89 26.58
C PHE A 148 22.90 59.72 28.09
N PRO A 149 21.67 60.06 28.55
CA PRO A 149 21.28 59.87 29.94
C PRO A 149 21.15 58.38 30.25
N GLU A 150 22.29 57.72 30.48
CA GLU A 150 22.36 56.32 30.86
C GLU A 150 22.08 56.18 32.37
N PRO A 151 21.14 55.31 32.78
CA PRO A 151 20.99 54.95 34.18
C PRO A 151 22.20 54.09 34.60
N TRP A 152 23.22 54.74 35.17
CA TRP A 152 24.48 54.11 35.60
C TRP A 152 24.31 52.99 36.65
N ASP A 153 23.12 52.83 37.23
CA ASP A 153 22.76 51.71 38.13
C ASP A 153 22.32 50.44 37.36
N ASN A 154 22.07 50.54 36.05
CA ASN A 154 21.58 49.45 35.20
C ASN A 154 22.67 48.92 34.25
N PHE A 155 23.84 48.55 34.78
CA PHE A 155 24.78 47.75 33.98
C PHE A 155 24.18 46.37 33.70
N CYS A 156 24.23 45.95 32.44
CA CYS A 156 23.85 44.60 32.07
C CYS A 156 24.78 43.57 32.71
N GLN A 157 24.26 42.37 32.99
CA GLN A 157 25.10 41.27 33.47
C GLN A 157 26.07 40.84 32.36
N PRO A 158 27.25 40.28 32.71
CA PRO A 158 28.10 39.59 31.74
C PRO A 158 27.26 38.54 30.98
N ASP A 159 27.43 38.47 29.66
CA ASP A 159 26.67 37.60 28.74
C ASP A 159 25.16 37.89 28.61
N ALA A 160 24.66 39.01 29.16
CA ALA A 160 23.29 39.44 28.92
C ALA A 160 23.05 39.80 27.44
N ILE A 161 21.80 39.74 26.98
CA ILE A 161 21.45 39.96 25.57
C ILE A 161 21.79 41.40 25.13
N GLU A 162 21.64 42.36 26.04
CA GLU A 162 21.94 43.78 25.86
C GLU A 162 23.44 44.12 26.02
N SER A 163 24.29 43.14 26.34
CA SER A 163 25.74 43.34 26.39
C SER A 163 26.29 43.73 25.02
N LEU A 164 27.26 44.64 25.01
CA LEU A 164 27.94 45.08 23.79
C LEU A 164 28.71 43.94 23.12
N ASP A 165 29.15 42.94 23.89
CA ASP A 165 29.88 41.78 23.40
C ASP A 165 28.96 40.56 23.16
N SER A 166 27.63 40.75 23.20
CA SER A 166 26.69 39.65 23.02
C SER A 166 26.67 39.11 21.58
N PRO A 167 26.34 37.82 21.37
CA PRO A 167 26.14 37.27 20.03
C PRO A 167 25.05 38.00 19.23
N VAL A 168 24.08 38.59 19.93
CA VAL A 168 23.00 39.38 19.33
C VAL A 168 23.51 40.70 18.77
N ASN A 169 24.38 41.40 19.51
CA ASN A 169 25.00 42.61 19.00
C ASN A 169 25.92 42.30 17.80
N TYR A 170 26.64 41.18 17.85
CA TYR A 170 27.42 40.69 16.72
C TYR A 170 26.55 40.39 15.48
N LEU A 171 25.41 39.72 15.65
CA LEU A 171 24.46 39.44 14.56
C LEU A 171 23.90 40.74 13.97
N LEU A 172 23.58 41.74 14.79
CA LEU A 172 23.12 43.05 14.34
C LEU A 172 24.19 43.77 13.52
N ASP A 173 25.45 43.72 13.96
CA ASP A 173 26.57 44.31 13.23
C ASP A 173 26.79 43.62 11.87
N LEU A 174 26.75 42.28 11.84
CA LEU A 174 26.79 41.50 10.60
C LEU A 174 25.65 41.88 9.65
N TYR A 175 24.43 42.01 10.16
CA TYR A 175 23.27 42.38 9.34
C TYR A 175 23.43 43.79 8.73
N LYS A 176 23.87 44.78 9.53
CA LYS A 176 24.20 46.12 9.04
C LYS A 176 25.31 46.10 7.99
N PHE A 177 26.36 45.31 8.22
CA PHE A 177 27.46 45.15 7.28
C PHE A 177 27.01 44.53 5.95
N VAL A 178 26.16 43.51 5.97
CA VAL A 178 25.60 42.90 4.75
C VAL A 178 24.74 43.91 3.99
N LYS A 179 23.89 44.69 4.66
CA LYS A 179 23.12 45.76 4.02
C LYS A 179 24.02 46.81 3.35
N GLN A 180 25.19 47.11 3.93
CA GLN A 180 26.17 47.97 3.27
C GLN A 180 26.78 47.33 2.02
N ILE A 181 26.98 46.00 1.98
CA ILE A 181 27.50 45.29 0.80
C ILE A 181 26.47 45.30 -0.34
N GLU A 182 25.19 45.10 -0.02
CA GLU A 182 24.11 45.08 -1.03
C GLU A 182 24.00 46.40 -1.80
N LEU A 183 24.25 47.53 -1.13
CA LEU A 183 24.30 48.85 -1.77
C LEU A 183 25.41 48.97 -2.83
N ASP A 184 26.46 48.16 -2.73
CA ASP A 184 27.58 48.15 -3.69
C ASP A 184 27.43 47.07 -4.78
N GLY A 185 26.37 46.27 -4.71
CA GLY A 185 26.06 45.16 -5.62
C GLY A 185 25.63 45.61 -7.02
N SER A 186 25.62 44.68 -7.96
CA SER A 186 25.05 44.91 -9.29
C SER A 186 23.52 44.91 -9.22
N ASN A 187 22.83 45.54 -10.19
CA ASN A 187 21.36 45.55 -10.25
C ASN A 187 20.72 44.14 -10.28
N ASN A 188 21.49 43.10 -10.60
CA ASN A 188 21.04 41.71 -10.64
C ASN A 188 21.34 40.94 -9.34
N ALA A 189 21.97 41.57 -8.35
CA ALA A 189 22.25 40.93 -7.06
C ALA A 189 20.96 40.79 -6.25
N VAL A 190 20.55 39.55 -5.96
CA VAL A 190 19.42 39.28 -5.06
C VAL A 190 19.87 39.55 -3.63
N GLY A 191 19.26 40.51 -2.94
CA GLY A 191 19.59 40.85 -1.55
C GLY A 191 19.16 39.77 -0.54
N LEU A 192 19.73 39.80 0.66
CA LEU A 192 19.46 38.89 1.77
C LEU A 192 17.97 38.87 2.12
N GLU A 193 17.32 40.03 2.21
CA GLU A 193 15.90 40.15 2.53
C GLU A 193 14.99 39.52 1.45
N GLN A 194 15.42 39.51 0.19
CA GLN A 194 14.69 38.82 -0.88
C GLN A 194 14.88 37.30 -0.82
N ARG A 195 16.06 36.82 -0.37
CA ARG A 195 16.34 35.38 -0.21
C ARG A 195 15.73 34.80 1.06
N ARG A 196 15.67 35.61 2.13
CA ARG A 196 15.28 35.26 3.49
C ARG A 196 14.53 36.43 4.11
N ALA A 197 13.23 36.49 3.81
CA ALA A 197 12.34 37.53 4.28
C ALA A 197 12.05 37.47 5.78
N ASP A 198 12.39 36.36 6.44
CA ASP A 198 12.22 36.09 7.86
C ASP A 198 13.27 36.80 8.73
N ILE A 199 14.52 36.88 8.27
CA ILE A 199 15.66 37.43 9.05
C ILE A 199 15.44 38.88 9.53
N PRO A 200 14.94 39.83 8.71
CA PRO A 200 14.75 41.21 9.15
C PRO A 200 13.73 41.39 10.28
N TYR A 201 12.79 40.45 10.41
CA TYR A 201 11.70 40.49 11.39
C TYR A 201 11.94 39.54 12.58
N LEU A 202 13.09 38.84 12.61
CA LEU A 202 13.47 37.97 13.70
C LEU A 202 13.62 38.79 15.00
N MET A 203 12.78 38.50 16.00
CA MET A 203 12.86 39.18 17.29
C MET A 203 14.12 38.77 18.05
N LEU A 204 14.87 39.74 18.56
CA LEU A 204 16.07 39.51 19.36
C LEU A 204 15.68 39.39 20.84
N ASN A 205 15.32 38.18 21.28
CA ASN A 205 14.93 37.87 22.66
C ASN A 205 15.73 36.67 23.20
N SER A 206 15.57 36.39 24.50
CA SER A 206 16.23 35.25 25.17
C SER A 206 15.89 33.91 24.49
N ASP A 207 14.64 33.73 24.09
CA ASP A 207 14.18 32.46 23.54
C ASP A 207 14.86 32.16 22.19
N ASN A 208 14.96 33.12 21.29
CA ASN A 208 15.63 32.93 19.99
C ASN A 208 17.16 32.79 20.12
N LEU A 209 17.75 33.28 21.21
CA LEU A 209 19.19 33.17 21.46
C LEU A 209 19.58 31.85 22.14
N TYR A 210 18.80 31.41 23.13
CA TYR A 210 19.17 30.32 24.03
C TYR A 210 18.36 29.03 23.83
N LYS A 211 17.18 29.08 23.21
CA LYS A 211 16.38 27.87 22.97
C LYS A 211 17.03 27.04 21.88
N GLU A 212 17.47 25.84 22.23
CA GLU A 212 17.99 24.88 21.26
C GLU A 212 16.85 24.37 20.37
N ILE A 213 17.02 24.50 19.06
CA ILE A 213 16.10 24.00 18.04
C ILE A 213 16.87 23.26 16.95
N THR A 214 16.23 22.30 16.29
CA THR A 214 16.88 21.55 15.23
C THR A 214 17.01 22.40 13.96
N ALA A 215 18.19 22.37 13.33
CA ALA A 215 18.44 23.14 12.11
C ALA A 215 17.46 22.78 10.97
N ILE A 216 17.02 21.51 10.91
CA ILE A 216 16.07 21.05 9.88
C ILE A 216 14.67 21.64 10.06
N SER A 217 14.23 21.91 11.29
CA SER A 217 12.93 22.56 11.55
C SER A 217 12.92 23.96 10.94
N ILE A 218 13.98 24.74 11.17
CA ILE A 218 14.13 26.08 10.59
C ILE A 218 14.08 26.02 9.05
N VAL A 219 14.74 25.03 8.45
CA VAL A 219 14.71 24.83 6.99
C VAL A 219 13.29 24.54 6.51
N ASN A 220 12.56 23.65 7.19
CA ASN A 220 11.19 23.31 6.84
C ASN A 220 10.24 24.50 6.98
N ASP A 221 10.41 25.33 8.01
CA ASP A 221 9.59 26.52 8.24
C ASP A 221 9.77 27.54 7.11
N VAL A 222 11.04 27.82 6.76
CA VAL A 222 11.40 28.73 5.66
C VAL A 222 10.86 28.22 4.33
N LEU A 223 11.02 26.92 4.04
CA LEU A 223 10.50 26.32 2.80
C LEU A 223 8.97 26.35 2.76
N SER A 224 8.30 26.03 3.87
CA SER A 224 6.83 26.01 3.96
C SER A 224 6.23 27.40 3.80
N GLU A 225 6.83 28.44 4.39
CA GLU A 225 6.39 29.82 4.20
C GLU A 225 6.53 30.26 2.74
N SER A 226 7.65 29.90 2.09
CA SER A 226 7.87 30.21 0.68
C SER A 226 6.87 29.49 -0.24
N ALA A 227 6.59 28.21 0.03
CA ALA A 227 5.60 27.43 -0.69
C ALA A 227 4.19 28.01 -0.49
N ARG A 228 3.86 28.42 0.74
CA ARG A 228 2.57 29.04 1.08
C ARG A 228 2.33 30.32 0.28
N LYS A 229 3.31 31.22 0.26
CA LYS A 229 3.25 32.47 -0.53
C LYS A 229 3.02 32.18 -2.01
N TYR A 230 3.63 31.14 -2.56
CA TYR A 230 3.44 30.75 -3.96
C TYR A 230 2.02 30.20 -4.21
N ILE A 231 1.52 29.32 -3.34
CA ILE A 231 0.17 28.73 -3.43
C ILE A 231 -0.93 29.81 -3.34
N ASP A 232 -0.72 30.83 -2.50
CA ASP A 232 -1.64 31.96 -2.38
C ASP A 232 -1.72 32.78 -3.67
N GLN A 233 -0.61 32.88 -4.42
CA GLN A 233 -0.55 33.57 -5.71
C GLN A 233 -1.20 32.78 -6.84
N THR A 234 -1.17 31.44 -6.78
CA THR A 234 -1.73 30.54 -7.82
C THR A 234 -3.22 30.22 -7.64
N GLY A 235 -3.88 30.84 -6.65
CA GLY A 235 -5.33 30.76 -6.47
C GLY A 235 -5.84 29.57 -5.66
N GLN A 236 -4.96 28.86 -4.94
CA GLN A 236 -5.30 27.71 -4.09
C GLN A 236 -5.22 28.03 -2.58
N ALA A 237 -5.46 29.29 -2.20
CA ALA A 237 -5.31 29.76 -0.83
C ALA A 237 -6.17 29.00 0.22
N ALA A 238 -7.24 28.30 -0.18
CA ALA A 238 -8.04 27.52 0.76
C ALA A 238 -7.39 26.19 1.19
N LYS A 239 -6.44 25.64 0.42
CA LYS A 239 -5.83 24.33 0.70
C LYS A 239 -4.58 24.45 1.59
N PRO A 240 -4.35 23.51 2.53
CA PRO A 240 -3.10 23.46 3.29
C PRO A 240 -1.92 23.04 2.38
N VAL A 241 -0.71 23.49 2.72
CA VAL A 241 0.51 23.25 1.91
C VAL A 241 0.74 21.75 1.68
N ASN A 242 0.57 20.94 2.73
CA ASN A 242 0.77 19.48 2.66
C ASN A 242 -0.23 18.77 1.74
N GLN A 243 -1.46 19.29 1.60
CA GLN A 243 -2.42 18.76 0.64
C GLN A 243 -1.95 19.05 -0.79
N VAL A 244 -1.51 20.27 -1.07
CA VAL A 244 -1.01 20.66 -2.41
C VAL A 244 0.22 19.83 -2.79
N LEU A 245 1.16 19.60 -1.86
CA LEU A 245 2.32 18.73 -2.09
C LEU A 245 1.93 17.26 -2.34
N GLY A 246 0.83 16.81 -1.73
CA GLY A 246 0.26 15.48 -1.95
C GLY A 246 -0.44 15.32 -3.30
N GLU A 247 -0.86 16.42 -3.94
CA GLU A 247 -1.56 16.45 -5.23
C GLU A 247 -0.64 16.87 -6.40
N THR A 248 0.54 17.42 -6.10
CA THR A 248 1.48 17.93 -7.11
C THR A 248 2.39 16.81 -7.63
N ARG A 249 2.67 16.79 -8.95
CA ARG A 249 3.50 15.76 -9.60
C ARG A 249 4.94 16.21 -9.87
N PHE A 250 5.21 17.49 -10.11
CA PHE A 250 6.56 18.02 -10.30
C PHE A 250 6.93 19.03 -9.19
N PRO A 251 8.15 19.02 -8.61
CA PRO A 251 9.35 18.22 -8.96
C PRO A 251 9.16 16.70 -8.86
N PHE A 252 9.95 15.93 -9.60
CA PHE A 252 9.77 14.48 -9.78
C PHE A 252 9.78 13.62 -8.49
N THR A 253 10.19 14.19 -7.35
CA THR A 253 10.10 13.56 -6.02
C THR A 253 8.67 13.55 -5.46
N LEU A 254 7.80 14.46 -5.87
CA LEU A 254 6.38 14.54 -5.48
C LEU A 254 5.55 13.55 -6.32
N PRO A 255 4.34 13.13 -5.91
CA PRO A 255 3.56 13.58 -4.76
C PRO A 255 4.09 13.10 -3.40
N TYR A 256 3.99 13.97 -2.40
CA TYR A 256 4.31 13.66 -1.01
C TYR A 256 3.09 13.90 -0.11
N ASN A 257 2.44 12.82 0.33
CA ASN A 257 1.30 12.88 1.24
C ASN A 257 1.76 12.63 2.68
N LEU A 258 1.84 13.71 3.48
CA LEU A 258 2.29 13.63 4.87
C LEU A 258 1.42 12.70 5.74
N PRO A 259 0.09 12.81 5.75
CA PRO A 259 -0.76 11.92 6.55
C PRO A 259 -0.54 10.42 6.30
N SER A 260 -0.48 10.00 5.03
CA SER A 260 -0.20 8.59 4.71
C SER A 260 1.17 8.17 5.24
N GLN A 261 2.18 9.03 5.14
CA GLN A 261 3.52 8.75 5.67
C GLN A 261 3.54 8.63 7.19
N GLN A 262 2.78 9.47 7.92
CA GLN A 262 2.63 9.38 9.36
C GLN A 262 1.99 8.05 9.79
N ILE A 263 0.88 7.66 9.15
CA ILE A 263 0.20 6.38 9.42
C ILE A 263 1.16 5.22 9.15
N ASN A 264 1.78 5.20 7.97
CA ASN A 264 2.65 4.10 7.56
C ASN A 264 3.87 3.94 8.47
N LYS A 265 4.52 5.05 8.84
CA LYS A 265 5.68 5.01 9.73
C LYS A 265 5.29 4.69 11.16
N GLY A 266 4.27 5.34 11.71
CA GLY A 266 3.86 5.12 13.09
C GLY A 266 3.33 3.70 13.34
N LEU A 267 2.59 3.12 12.40
CA LEU A 267 2.18 1.71 12.50
C LEU A 267 3.36 0.75 12.33
N ALA A 268 4.33 1.07 11.48
CA ALA A 268 5.51 0.23 11.27
C ALA A 268 6.40 0.13 12.52
N GLU A 269 6.56 1.22 13.29
CA GLU A 269 7.25 1.20 14.60
C GLU A 269 6.55 0.27 15.61
N LYS A 270 5.24 0.04 15.45
CA LYS A 270 4.43 -0.89 16.26
C LYS A 270 4.39 -2.31 15.68
N GLU A 271 5.22 -2.63 14.69
CA GLU A 271 5.19 -3.91 13.96
C GLU A 271 3.77 -4.24 13.43
N THR A 272 3.08 -3.23 12.90
CA THR A 272 1.75 -3.33 12.30
C THR A 272 1.67 -2.59 10.97
N GLU A 273 0.68 -2.95 10.17
CA GLU A 273 0.42 -2.33 8.88
C GLU A 273 -1.06 -1.97 8.78
N LEU A 274 -1.38 -0.91 8.04
CA LEU A 274 -2.77 -0.44 7.87
C LEU A 274 -3.69 -1.54 7.32
N GLY A 275 -3.20 -2.37 6.38
CA GLY A 275 -3.98 -3.49 5.84
C GLY A 275 -4.38 -4.51 6.91
N THR A 276 -3.46 -4.86 7.82
CA THR A 276 -3.73 -5.78 8.93
C THR A 276 -4.72 -5.17 9.91
N LEU A 277 -4.60 -3.88 10.19
CA LEU A 277 -5.56 -3.16 11.03
C LEU A 277 -6.96 -3.21 10.41
N ILE A 278 -7.10 -2.86 9.14
CA ILE A 278 -8.39 -2.91 8.42
C ILE A 278 -9.00 -4.32 8.46
N GLN A 279 -8.19 -5.36 8.29
CA GLN A 279 -8.63 -6.75 8.36
C GLN A 279 -9.12 -7.14 9.77
N GLN A 280 -8.40 -6.72 10.81
CA GLN A 280 -8.71 -7.06 12.21
C GLN A 280 -9.85 -6.22 12.78
N VAL A 281 -10.13 -5.03 12.24
CA VAL A 281 -11.28 -4.20 12.59
C VAL A 281 -12.57 -4.68 11.90
N ASP A 282 -12.49 -5.52 10.86
CA ASP A 282 -13.68 -6.05 10.21
C ASP A 282 -14.44 -7.03 11.11
N GLN A 283 -15.78 -6.93 11.11
CA GLN A 283 -16.65 -7.76 11.95
C GLN A 283 -16.90 -9.16 11.36
N GLN A 284 -16.65 -9.37 10.06
CA GLN A 284 -16.89 -10.66 9.43
C GLN A 284 -15.79 -11.66 9.77
N PHE A 285 -16.06 -12.95 9.51
CA PHE A 285 -15.02 -13.97 9.60
C PHE A 285 -13.89 -13.69 8.61
N PRO A 286 -12.63 -14.02 8.94
CA PRO A 286 -11.49 -13.67 8.09
C PRO A 286 -11.59 -14.18 6.64
N TRP A 287 -12.22 -15.35 6.42
CA TRP A 287 -12.45 -15.95 5.10
C TRP A 287 -13.78 -15.53 4.44
N HIS A 288 -14.61 -14.76 5.12
CA HIS A 288 -15.89 -14.24 4.60
C HIS A 288 -15.89 -12.73 4.29
N ILE A 289 -14.79 -12.02 4.59
CA ILE A 289 -14.61 -10.59 4.25
C ILE A 289 -15.03 -10.33 2.80
N LEU A 290 -15.89 -9.33 2.58
CA LEU A 290 -16.33 -8.95 1.23
C LEU A 290 -15.16 -8.61 0.31
N THR A 291 -15.30 -8.93 -0.98
CA THR A 291 -14.23 -8.70 -1.97
C THR A 291 -13.78 -7.24 -2.02
N GLU A 292 -14.71 -6.27 -1.97
CA GLU A 292 -14.35 -4.85 -1.97
C GLU A 292 -13.44 -4.48 -0.79
N LYS A 293 -13.69 -5.07 0.38
CA LYS A 293 -12.89 -4.86 1.58
C LYS A 293 -11.53 -5.56 1.50
N ARG A 294 -11.46 -6.75 0.89
CA ARG A 294 -10.18 -7.42 0.58
C ARG A 294 -9.32 -6.58 -0.36
N ASP A 295 -9.93 -6.01 -1.38
CA ASP A 295 -9.24 -5.14 -2.33
C ASP A 295 -8.69 -3.91 -1.60
N GLN A 296 -9.46 -3.31 -0.68
CA GLN A 296 -8.99 -2.22 0.18
C GLN A 296 -7.82 -2.63 1.07
N ILE A 297 -7.86 -3.81 1.70
CA ILE A 297 -6.77 -4.34 2.53
C ILE A 297 -5.48 -4.47 1.70
N LEU A 298 -5.59 -5.07 0.51
CA LEU A 298 -4.46 -5.24 -0.39
C LEU A 298 -3.91 -3.89 -0.88
N LEU A 299 -4.77 -2.92 -1.20
CA LEU A 299 -4.34 -1.57 -1.57
C LEU A 299 -3.66 -0.85 -0.39
N ALA A 300 -4.17 -1.01 0.83
CA ALA A 300 -3.54 -0.44 2.03
C ALA A 300 -2.14 -1.01 2.29
N TYR A 301 -1.92 -2.31 2.02
CA TYR A 301 -0.58 -2.92 2.11
C TYR A 301 0.44 -2.32 1.14
N THR A 302 0.02 -1.67 0.05
CA THR A 302 0.98 -0.96 -0.83
C THR A 302 1.66 0.21 -0.11
N GLN A 303 0.98 0.80 0.88
CA GLN A 303 1.33 2.05 1.57
C GLN A 303 1.49 3.27 0.64
N LEU A 304 0.99 3.20 -0.59
CA LEU A 304 0.97 4.32 -1.52
C LEU A 304 -0.16 5.29 -1.17
N SER A 305 0.05 6.58 -1.43
CA SER A 305 -1.01 7.58 -1.28
C SER A 305 -1.98 7.53 -2.46
N LYS A 306 -3.15 8.17 -2.29
CA LYS A 306 -4.18 8.29 -3.34
C LYS A 306 -3.61 8.80 -4.68
N GLU A 307 -2.89 9.91 -4.67
CA GLU A 307 -2.34 10.50 -5.91
C GLU A 307 -1.25 9.60 -6.52
N GLN A 308 -0.47 8.89 -5.70
CA GLN A 308 0.50 7.91 -6.20
C GLN A 308 -0.18 6.75 -6.92
N MET A 309 -1.27 6.22 -6.37
CA MET A 309 -2.06 5.18 -7.01
C MET A 309 -2.70 5.68 -8.32
N ILE A 310 -3.31 6.88 -8.31
CA ILE A 310 -3.94 7.49 -9.49
C ILE A 310 -2.91 7.69 -10.61
N LEU A 311 -1.73 8.23 -10.30
CA LEU A 311 -0.65 8.42 -11.28
C LEU A 311 -0.25 7.09 -11.96
N LEU A 312 -0.30 5.98 -11.22
CA LEU A 312 0.04 4.68 -11.78
C LEU A 312 -1.08 4.10 -12.64
N THR A 313 -2.35 4.29 -12.27
CA THR A 313 -3.51 3.64 -12.91
C THR A 313 -4.24 4.48 -13.96
N GLU A 314 -4.00 5.79 -14.03
CA GLU A 314 -4.63 6.66 -15.02
C GLU A 314 -4.32 6.21 -16.46
N LYS A 315 -5.27 6.37 -17.40
CA LYS A 315 -5.03 5.99 -18.80
C LYS A 315 -3.88 6.81 -19.38
N SER A 316 -2.96 6.16 -20.09
CA SER A 316 -1.88 6.86 -20.80
C SER A 316 -2.47 7.91 -21.76
N PRO A 317 -1.99 9.18 -21.73
CA PRO A 317 -2.43 10.21 -22.66
C PRO A 317 -1.91 9.98 -24.09
N PHE A 318 -0.94 9.10 -24.26
CA PHE A 318 -0.34 8.79 -25.56
C PHE A 318 -0.64 7.35 -25.98
N ALA A 319 -0.86 7.14 -27.29
CA ALA A 319 -0.84 5.80 -27.87
C ALA A 319 0.59 5.32 -28.13
N GLN A 320 0.79 4.01 -28.26
CA GLN A 320 2.10 3.43 -28.57
C GLN A 320 2.67 3.98 -29.88
N ASN A 321 1.81 4.13 -30.89
CA ASN A 321 2.19 4.59 -32.22
C ASN A 321 1.37 5.84 -32.58
N PHE A 322 2.04 6.97 -32.69
CA PHE A 322 1.46 8.21 -33.19
C PHE A 322 1.79 8.37 -34.67
N LEU A 323 0.77 8.49 -35.53
CA LEU A 323 0.91 8.55 -36.98
C LEU A 323 0.28 9.80 -37.57
N SER A 324 1.07 10.64 -38.21
CA SER A 324 0.58 11.78 -38.99
C SER A 324 0.17 11.35 -40.41
N ARG A 325 -0.68 12.16 -41.06
CA ARG A 325 -1.03 11.97 -42.48
C ARG A 325 0.22 11.82 -43.37
N GLU A 326 1.27 12.59 -43.13
CA GLU A 326 2.51 12.53 -43.91
C GLU A 326 3.25 11.19 -43.77
N GLN A 327 3.26 10.63 -42.55
CA GLN A 327 3.87 9.32 -42.30
C GLN A 327 3.07 8.20 -42.99
N LEU A 328 1.74 8.29 -42.98
CA LEU A 328 0.87 7.31 -43.64
C LEU A 328 0.99 7.36 -45.17
N ILE A 329 1.18 8.53 -45.78
CA ILE A 329 1.40 8.68 -47.23
C ILE A 329 2.72 8.01 -47.65
N LYS A 330 3.77 8.11 -46.82
CA LYS A 330 5.06 7.44 -47.06
C LYS A 330 4.99 5.91 -46.92
N GLY A 331 3.90 5.38 -46.33
CA GLY A 331 3.75 3.97 -45.97
C GLY A 331 4.41 3.69 -44.63
N TYR A 332 3.62 3.63 -43.57
CA TYR A 332 4.09 3.26 -42.24
C TYR A 332 4.33 1.74 -42.15
N LEU A 333 5.42 1.34 -41.51
CA LEU A 333 5.74 -0.04 -41.16
C LEU A 333 5.94 -0.13 -39.66
N SER A 334 5.21 -1.02 -38.99
CA SER A 334 5.46 -1.31 -37.57
C SER A 334 6.81 -2.00 -37.38
N THR A 335 7.31 -2.07 -36.14
CA THR A 335 8.34 -3.05 -35.79
C THR A 335 7.81 -4.47 -35.97
N SER A 336 8.72 -5.46 -36.04
CA SER A 336 8.26 -6.83 -36.14
C SER A 336 7.63 -7.34 -34.85
N THR A 337 6.61 -8.18 -35.00
CA THR A 337 5.88 -8.81 -33.89
C THR A 337 6.19 -10.30 -33.74
N THR A 338 7.05 -10.88 -34.60
CA THR A 338 7.41 -12.32 -34.56
C THR A 338 8.32 -12.67 -33.38
N GLU A 339 9.12 -11.71 -32.90
CA GLU A 339 10.12 -11.89 -31.85
C GLU A 339 9.49 -11.75 -30.44
N ILE A 340 8.31 -11.16 -30.28
CA ILE A 340 7.81 -10.73 -28.97
C ILE A 340 7.61 -11.86 -27.95
N LEU A 341 7.20 -13.06 -28.39
CA LEU A 341 6.97 -14.20 -27.51
C LEU A 341 7.95 -15.34 -27.80
N PRO A 342 8.97 -15.57 -26.95
CA PRO A 342 9.93 -16.66 -27.17
C PRO A 342 9.32 -18.04 -26.87
N GLU A 343 8.36 -18.12 -25.93
CA GLU A 343 7.74 -19.35 -25.46
C GLU A 343 6.85 -20.06 -26.50
N HIS A 344 6.38 -19.35 -27.53
CA HIS A 344 5.39 -19.85 -28.49
C HIS A 344 5.83 -19.65 -29.94
N ASP A 345 5.62 -20.64 -30.81
CA ASP A 345 5.76 -20.47 -32.24
C ASP A 345 4.65 -19.57 -32.80
N ILE A 346 4.96 -18.29 -32.91
CA ILE A 346 4.08 -17.28 -33.48
C ILE A 346 4.38 -17.03 -34.97
N SER A 347 5.10 -17.92 -35.65
CA SER A 347 5.54 -17.75 -37.04
C SER A 347 4.43 -17.84 -38.10
N LYS A 348 3.15 -17.92 -37.73
CA LYS A 348 1.99 -17.87 -38.65
C LYS A 348 0.94 -16.83 -38.26
N HIS A 349 1.32 -15.81 -37.51
CA HIS A 349 0.38 -14.77 -37.10
C HIS A 349 0.07 -13.73 -38.19
N ALA A 350 -1.03 -13.00 -37.99
CA ALA A 350 -1.38 -11.80 -38.75
C ALA A 350 -2.09 -10.79 -37.82
N TYR A 351 -2.68 -9.74 -38.39
CA TYR A 351 -3.23 -8.62 -37.64
C TYR A 351 -4.73 -8.53 -37.80
N ILE A 352 -5.45 -8.32 -36.69
CA ILE A 352 -6.89 -8.07 -36.66
C ILE A 352 -7.20 -6.79 -35.89
N ILE A 353 -8.34 -6.17 -36.16
CA ILE A 353 -8.73 -4.89 -35.60
C ILE A 353 -9.81 -5.08 -34.55
N ARG A 354 -9.73 -4.30 -33.47
CA ARG A 354 -10.83 -4.19 -32.51
C ARG A 354 -11.99 -3.43 -33.14
N ALA A 355 -13.11 -4.11 -33.38
CA ALA A 355 -14.33 -3.46 -33.87
C ALA A 355 -14.82 -2.38 -32.88
N GLY A 356 -15.30 -1.26 -33.42
CA GLY A 356 -15.90 -0.16 -32.66
C GLY A 356 -16.79 0.70 -33.54
N GLU A 357 -17.58 1.60 -32.95
CA GLU A 357 -18.52 2.44 -33.70
C GLU A 357 -17.82 3.34 -34.74
N ASN A 358 -16.60 3.77 -34.46
CA ASN A 358 -15.80 4.66 -35.30
C ASN A 358 -14.76 3.93 -36.16
N ILE A 359 -14.69 2.60 -36.13
CA ILE A 359 -13.65 1.83 -36.83
C ILE A 359 -14.25 0.57 -37.46
N MET A 360 -14.03 0.40 -38.76
CA MET A 360 -14.35 -0.84 -39.48
C MET A 360 -13.09 -1.42 -40.13
N GLY A 361 -12.92 -2.74 -40.03
CA GLY A 361 -11.81 -3.47 -40.64
C GLY A 361 -11.86 -4.96 -40.29
N PRO A 362 -10.83 -5.75 -40.65
CA PRO A 362 -10.83 -7.20 -40.47
C PRO A 362 -10.76 -7.57 -38.97
N THR A 363 -11.78 -8.26 -38.47
CA THR A 363 -11.86 -8.73 -37.06
C THR A 363 -11.47 -10.20 -36.89
N LEU A 364 -11.36 -10.94 -38.00
CA LEU A 364 -10.99 -12.35 -38.06
C LEU A 364 -9.77 -12.53 -38.97
N LEU A 365 -9.02 -13.59 -38.73
CA LEU A 365 -7.91 -13.99 -39.59
C LEU A 365 -8.48 -14.69 -40.82
N SER A 366 -7.80 -14.57 -41.96
CA SER A 366 -8.21 -15.23 -43.20
C SER A 366 -7.00 -15.85 -43.90
N ASP A 367 -7.24 -16.93 -44.64
CA ASP A 367 -6.21 -17.64 -45.40
C ASP A 367 -6.54 -17.60 -46.91
N ASN A 368 -5.51 -17.46 -47.76
CA ASN A 368 -5.63 -17.41 -49.23
C ASN A 368 -6.61 -16.36 -49.80
N VAL A 369 -6.55 -15.11 -49.31
CA VAL A 369 -7.38 -14.01 -49.84
C VAL A 369 -6.78 -13.43 -51.13
N ASP A 370 -7.59 -13.26 -52.18
CA ASP A 370 -7.17 -12.68 -53.48
C ASP A 370 -6.84 -11.17 -53.43
N LYS A 371 -7.21 -10.49 -52.33
CA LYS A 371 -6.98 -9.05 -52.15
C LYS A 371 -5.56 -8.77 -51.70
N ALA A 372 -4.91 -7.78 -52.32
CA ALA A 372 -3.55 -7.37 -51.98
C ALA A 372 -3.45 -6.62 -50.62
N TYR A 373 -4.57 -6.09 -50.10
CA TYR A 373 -4.64 -5.37 -48.82
C TYR A 373 -6.06 -5.41 -48.26
N ASP A 374 -6.18 -5.19 -46.95
CA ASP A 374 -7.46 -4.97 -46.26
C ASP A 374 -7.78 -3.47 -46.16
N GLU A 375 -9.04 -3.11 -46.35
CA GLU A 375 -9.53 -1.74 -46.20
C GLU A 375 -9.92 -1.50 -44.73
N ILE A 376 -9.32 -0.48 -44.12
CA ILE A 376 -9.60 -0.06 -42.75
C ILE A 376 -10.21 1.35 -42.81
N ILE A 377 -11.42 1.51 -42.27
CA ILE A 377 -12.13 2.78 -42.27
C ILE A 377 -12.19 3.31 -40.84
N ILE A 378 -11.64 4.51 -40.63
CA ILE A 378 -11.55 5.18 -39.32
C ILE A 378 -12.29 6.51 -39.41
N THR A 379 -13.24 6.75 -38.51
CA THR A 379 -13.85 8.06 -38.32
C THR A 379 -12.97 8.89 -37.40
N CYS A 380 -12.45 10.01 -37.89
CA CYS A 380 -11.62 10.95 -37.13
C CYS A 380 -12.43 12.22 -36.81
N GLU A 381 -12.19 12.82 -35.65
CA GLU A 381 -12.94 13.97 -35.12
C GLU A 381 -11.98 15.13 -34.78
N ASN A 382 -12.38 16.38 -35.06
CA ASN A 382 -11.62 17.57 -34.63
C ASN A 382 -12.16 18.15 -33.30
N LYS A 383 -11.55 19.24 -32.81
CA LYS A 383 -11.98 19.88 -31.55
C LYS A 383 -13.44 20.39 -31.58
N ASP A 384 -13.95 20.73 -32.75
CA ASP A 384 -15.31 21.22 -32.96
C ASP A 384 -16.34 20.09 -33.19
N LYS A 385 -15.93 18.83 -33.02
CA LYS A 385 -16.73 17.61 -33.25
C LYS A 385 -17.15 17.37 -34.70
N GLU A 386 -16.47 18.01 -35.66
CA GLU A 386 -16.60 17.68 -37.07
C GLU A 386 -15.88 16.37 -37.35
N THR A 387 -16.49 15.50 -38.17
CA THR A 387 -15.95 14.16 -38.44
C THR A 387 -15.57 13.97 -39.90
N ILE A 388 -14.47 13.25 -40.13
CA ILE A 388 -14.03 12.78 -41.45
C ILE A 388 -13.86 11.27 -41.43
N LYS A 389 -14.13 10.59 -42.56
CA LYS A 389 -13.87 9.15 -42.70
C LYS A 389 -12.59 8.94 -43.50
N VAL A 390 -11.63 8.26 -42.88
CA VAL A 390 -10.31 7.99 -43.42
C VAL A 390 -10.21 6.51 -43.77
N LYS A 391 -9.84 6.21 -45.01
CA LYS A 391 -9.58 4.87 -45.52
C LYS A 391 -8.09 4.59 -45.56
N LEU A 392 -7.64 3.54 -44.88
CA LEU A 392 -6.27 3.05 -44.89
C LEU A 392 -6.21 1.67 -45.53
N ARG A 393 -5.07 1.37 -46.18
CA ARG A 393 -4.74 0.03 -46.66
C ARG A 393 -3.85 -0.65 -45.63
N GLY A 394 -4.30 -1.79 -45.08
CA GLY A 394 -3.55 -2.63 -44.16
C GLY A 394 -2.95 -3.85 -44.87
N GLU A 395 -1.66 -4.08 -44.70
CA GLU A 395 -0.95 -5.24 -45.27
C GLU A 395 -0.12 -5.96 -44.19
N ASN A 396 -0.14 -7.29 -44.18
CA ASN A 396 0.78 -8.11 -43.37
C ASN A 396 2.04 -8.41 -44.18
N ILE A 397 3.13 -7.71 -43.88
CA ILE A 397 4.38 -7.77 -44.66
C ILE A 397 5.39 -8.68 -43.95
N LEU A 398 6.01 -9.59 -44.71
CA LEU A 398 7.22 -10.29 -44.28
C LEU A 398 8.44 -9.40 -44.54
N THR A 399 9.28 -9.19 -43.52
CA THR A 399 10.48 -8.36 -43.62
C THR A 399 11.55 -9.09 -44.44
N TYR A 400 11.55 -8.95 -45.77
CA TYR A 400 12.57 -9.55 -46.64
C TYR A 400 13.72 -8.56 -46.90
N ASN A 401 14.71 -8.53 -46.02
CA ASN A 401 15.90 -7.68 -46.17
C ASN A 401 17.06 -8.46 -46.78
N ARG A 402 17.11 -8.69 -48.12
CA ARG A 402 18.41 -8.94 -48.81
C ARG A 402 18.52 -8.39 -50.24
N ILE A 403 19.47 -7.48 -50.37
CA ILE A 403 20.13 -7.00 -51.58
C ILE A 403 20.88 -8.18 -52.24
N LYS A 404 20.41 -8.67 -53.40
CA LYS A 404 21.15 -9.26 -54.56
C LYS A 404 22.38 -10.18 -54.38
N ALA A 405 22.68 -10.77 -53.23
CA ALA A 405 24.04 -11.29 -52.98
C ALA A 405 24.30 -12.82 -52.93
N ARG A 406 23.40 -13.75 -53.34
CA ARG A 406 23.72 -15.22 -53.32
C ARG A 406 23.11 -16.06 -54.44
N MET A 407 23.78 -17.17 -54.78
CA MET A 407 23.58 -18.08 -55.92
C MET A 407 23.05 -19.49 -55.55
N GLU A 408 22.39 -19.68 -54.40
CA GLU A 408 21.82 -21.00 -54.00
C GLU A 408 20.28 -20.98 -53.85
N PRO A 409 19.58 -22.13 -54.06
CA PRO A 409 18.13 -22.25 -53.86
C PRO A 409 17.75 -22.02 -52.40
N PHE A 410 16.71 -21.23 -52.16
CA PHE A 410 16.32 -20.78 -50.82
C PHE A 410 15.10 -21.54 -50.30
N ASP A 411 15.12 -21.86 -49.01
CA ASP A 411 13.95 -22.39 -48.30
C ASP A 411 13.04 -21.21 -47.87
N ASN A 412 11.92 -21.04 -48.57
CA ASN A 412 10.89 -20.04 -48.24
C ASN A 412 9.98 -20.49 -47.07
N SER A 413 10.33 -21.57 -46.38
CA SER A 413 9.59 -22.00 -45.19
C SER A 413 9.76 -20.98 -44.05
N PRO A 414 8.66 -20.56 -43.38
CA PRO A 414 8.73 -19.75 -42.16
C PRO A 414 9.71 -20.34 -41.13
N PRO A 415 10.39 -19.51 -40.31
CA PRO A 415 9.88 -18.25 -39.76
C PRO A 415 10.60 -16.97 -40.25
N PHE A 416 9.81 -15.99 -40.72
CA PHE A 416 10.27 -14.63 -41.03
C PHE A 416 9.61 -13.61 -40.10
N SER A 417 10.31 -12.49 -39.87
CA SER A 417 9.77 -11.32 -39.18
C SER A 417 8.55 -10.78 -39.95
N ARG A 418 7.47 -10.46 -39.23
CA ARG A 418 6.23 -9.87 -39.77
C ARG A 418 6.00 -8.47 -39.25
N GLN A 419 5.50 -7.58 -40.09
CA GLN A 419 5.21 -6.18 -39.78
C GLN A 419 3.84 -5.78 -40.34
N LEU A 420 3.13 -4.94 -39.61
CA LEU A 420 1.93 -4.29 -40.12
C LEU A 420 2.34 -3.08 -40.96
N LYS A 421 1.89 -3.04 -42.20
CA LYS A 421 2.01 -1.86 -43.05
C LYS A 421 0.69 -1.13 -43.14
N LEU A 422 0.70 0.18 -42.89
CA LEU A 422 -0.46 1.06 -43.04
C LEU A 422 -0.14 2.14 -44.06
N THR A 423 -0.96 2.25 -45.10
CA THR A 423 -0.78 3.24 -46.16
C THR A 423 -2.03 4.08 -46.36
N TYR A 424 -1.86 5.40 -46.41
CA TYR A 424 -2.89 6.33 -46.84
C TYR A 424 -2.70 6.65 -48.32
N VAL A 425 -3.74 6.39 -49.12
CA VAL A 425 -3.73 6.69 -50.56
C VAL A 425 -4.75 7.79 -50.85
N GLU A 426 -4.31 8.85 -51.53
CA GLU A 426 -5.16 10.02 -51.80
C GLU A 426 -6.38 9.68 -52.67
N SER A 427 -6.23 8.78 -53.65
CA SER A 427 -7.36 8.34 -54.50
C SER A 427 -8.49 7.72 -53.70
N ASP A 428 -8.17 6.93 -52.68
CA ASP A 428 -9.13 6.22 -51.84
C ASP A 428 -9.85 7.18 -50.87
N ASN A 429 -9.27 8.36 -50.64
CA ASN A 429 -9.71 9.36 -49.69
C ASN A 429 -10.14 10.68 -50.36
N SER A 430 -10.46 10.66 -51.64
CA SER A 430 -10.85 11.83 -52.43
C SER A 430 -12.07 12.60 -51.90
N ALA A 431 -12.90 11.96 -51.06
CA ALA A 431 -14.04 12.59 -50.39
C ALA A 431 -13.65 13.50 -49.21
N ILE A 432 -12.43 13.35 -48.68
CA ILE A 432 -11.89 14.24 -47.64
C ILE A 432 -11.53 15.56 -48.32
N GLY A 433 -12.32 16.60 -48.07
CA GLY A 433 -12.11 17.94 -48.63
C GLY A 433 -10.85 18.63 -48.10
N ASN A 434 -10.86 19.96 -48.05
CA ASN A 434 -9.73 20.71 -47.50
C ASN A 434 -9.64 20.52 -45.97
N LEU A 435 -8.44 20.22 -45.47
CA LEU A 435 -8.15 19.95 -44.05
C LEU A 435 -7.89 21.21 -43.22
N ASP A 436 -8.38 22.38 -43.66
CA ASP A 436 -8.15 23.67 -42.98
C ASP A 436 -8.81 23.74 -41.58
N ASN A 437 -9.91 23.00 -41.36
CA ASN A 437 -10.56 22.85 -40.05
C ASN A 437 -9.91 21.75 -39.18
N GLY A 438 -8.83 21.14 -39.65
CA GLY A 438 -8.07 20.14 -38.89
C GLY A 438 -7.21 20.78 -37.78
N PRO A 439 -6.50 19.97 -36.98
CA PRO A 439 -6.31 18.52 -37.12
C PRO A 439 -7.53 17.68 -36.68
N PHE A 440 -7.76 16.58 -37.40
CA PHE A 440 -8.73 15.54 -37.04
C PHE A 440 -7.99 14.36 -36.42
N PHE A 441 -8.50 13.85 -35.30
CA PHE A 441 -7.90 12.79 -34.51
C PHE A 441 -8.71 11.50 -34.60
N GLY A 442 -8.03 10.37 -34.74
CA GLY A 442 -8.65 9.05 -34.72
C GLY A 442 -7.81 8.08 -33.91
N GLU A 443 -8.44 7.06 -33.34
CA GLU A 443 -7.75 6.00 -32.61
C GLU A 443 -8.02 4.65 -33.26
N MET A 444 -7.08 3.72 -33.13
CA MET A 444 -7.26 2.33 -33.55
C MET A 444 -6.48 1.38 -32.66
N THR A 445 -7.10 0.25 -32.34
CA THR A 445 -6.42 -0.87 -31.65
C THR A 445 -6.30 -2.04 -32.61
N VAL A 446 -5.06 -2.50 -32.80
CA VAL A 446 -4.73 -3.67 -33.62
C VAL A 446 -4.19 -4.76 -32.72
N TYR A 447 -4.62 -5.99 -32.95
CA TYR A 447 -4.10 -7.18 -32.30
C TYR A 447 -3.24 -7.97 -33.28
N ALA A 448 -2.04 -8.35 -32.85
CA ALA A 448 -1.33 -9.46 -33.50
C ALA A 448 -1.91 -10.76 -32.94
N ALA A 449 -2.38 -11.63 -33.84
CA ALA A 449 -3.14 -12.82 -33.49
C ALA A 449 -2.69 -14.06 -34.25
N MET A 450 -2.66 -15.19 -33.54
CA MET A 450 -2.42 -16.52 -34.10
C MET A 450 -3.75 -17.23 -34.40
N PRO A 451 -3.81 -18.14 -35.38
CA PRO A 451 -5.01 -18.93 -35.62
C PRO A 451 -5.31 -19.88 -34.45
N LYS A 452 -6.58 -19.94 -34.00
CA LYS A 452 -7.05 -20.80 -32.87
C LYS A 452 -7.08 -22.31 -33.18
N GLY A 453 -6.62 -22.73 -34.38
CA GLY A 453 -6.51 -24.13 -34.79
C GLY A 453 -5.98 -24.27 -36.23
N SER A 454 -5.53 -25.47 -36.62
CA SER A 454 -5.06 -25.79 -37.97
C SER A 454 -6.20 -26.37 -38.83
N SER A 455 -7.20 -25.58 -39.20
CA SER A 455 -8.23 -26.03 -40.17
C SER A 455 -8.00 -25.37 -41.51
N ASN A 456 -7.50 -26.14 -42.48
CA ASN A 456 -7.09 -25.71 -43.82
C ASN A 456 -8.25 -25.30 -44.77
N THR A 457 -9.43 -24.92 -44.28
CA THR A 457 -10.60 -24.71 -45.17
C THR A 457 -11.61 -23.62 -44.73
N SER A 458 -11.28 -22.74 -43.78
CA SER A 458 -12.17 -21.63 -43.39
C SER A 458 -11.60 -20.28 -43.82
N VAL A 459 -12.41 -19.46 -44.52
CA VAL A 459 -12.07 -18.07 -44.89
C VAL A 459 -12.00 -17.16 -43.66
N ASP A 460 -12.73 -17.48 -42.59
CA ASP A 460 -12.75 -16.74 -41.33
C ASP A 460 -12.25 -17.61 -40.17
N ILE A 461 -11.06 -17.31 -39.65
CA ILE A 461 -10.37 -18.02 -38.57
C ILE A 461 -10.35 -17.13 -37.33
N ALA A 462 -10.82 -17.66 -36.20
CA ALA A 462 -10.71 -16.97 -34.92
C ALA A 462 -9.24 -16.83 -34.51
N GLY A 463 -8.84 -15.61 -34.13
CA GLY A 463 -7.50 -15.30 -33.64
C GLY A 463 -7.36 -15.44 -32.12
N ILE A 464 -6.22 -15.94 -31.65
CA ILE A 464 -5.73 -15.82 -30.28
C ILE A 464 -4.77 -14.62 -30.25
N ASN A 465 -5.18 -13.54 -29.60
CA ASN A 465 -4.40 -12.31 -29.50
C ASN A 465 -3.21 -12.51 -28.56
N PHE A 466 -2.04 -12.05 -28.96
CA PHE A 466 -0.83 -12.15 -28.12
C PHE A 466 -0.09 -10.83 -27.94
N LEU A 467 -0.40 -9.81 -28.76
CA LEU A 467 0.11 -8.44 -28.62
C LEU A 467 -0.97 -7.44 -29.02
N THR A 468 -1.09 -6.35 -28.25
CA THR A 468 -1.94 -5.21 -28.59
C THR A 468 -1.10 -4.01 -28.97
N MET A 469 -1.47 -3.41 -30.09
CA MET A 469 -0.83 -2.22 -30.65
C MET A 469 -1.85 -1.10 -30.75
N THR A 470 -1.61 -0.01 -30.04
CA THR A 470 -2.48 1.17 -30.07
C THR A 470 -1.93 2.22 -31.03
N TYR A 471 -2.83 2.80 -31.81
CA TYR A 471 -2.53 3.80 -32.82
C TYR A 471 -3.39 5.04 -32.58
N HIS A 472 -2.75 6.20 -32.66
CA HIS A 472 -3.40 7.49 -32.67
C HIS A 472 -3.00 8.23 -33.95
N PHE A 473 -3.99 8.74 -34.68
CA PHE A 473 -3.82 9.37 -35.98
C PHE A 473 -4.11 10.85 -35.89
N ALA A 474 -3.25 11.67 -36.48
CA ALA A 474 -3.50 13.09 -36.69
C ALA A 474 -3.56 13.40 -38.20
N ILE A 475 -4.77 13.65 -38.69
CA ILE A 475 -5.05 13.97 -40.08
C ILE A 475 -5.21 15.47 -40.21
N ALA A 476 -4.19 16.12 -40.75
CA ALA A 476 -4.10 17.58 -40.85
C ALA A 476 -3.50 18.01 -42.20
N LYS A 477 -3.59 19.31 -42.46
CA LYS A 477 -2.89 19.95 -43.58
C LYS A 477 -1.38 19.81 -43.42
N GLN A 478 -0.69 19.68 -44.54
CA GLN A 478 0.78 19.60 -44.57
C GLN A 478 1.41 20.83 -43.90
N GLY A 479 2.44 20.62 -43.07
CA GLY A 479 3.11 21.70 -42.35
C GLY A 479 2.37 22.22 -41.09
N THR A 480 1.34 21.53 -40.60
CA THR A 480 0.72 21.83 -39.31
C THR A 480 1.74 21.69 -38.17
N GLU A 481 1.77 22.66 -37.24
CA GLU A 481 2.70 22.65 -36.10
C GLU A 481 2.52 21.42 -35.19
N GLN A 482 3.62 20.84 -34.73
CA GLN A 482 3.63 19.64 -33.88
C GLN A 482 2.78 19.78 -32.61
N ALA A 483 2.78 20.96 -31.99
CA ALA A 483 1.99 21.24 -30.78
C ALA A 483 0.47 21.13 -31.00
N LYS A 484 0.00 21.34 -32.24
CA LYS A 484 -1.41 21.16 -32.61
C LYS A 484 -1.74 19.69 -32.85
N LEU A 485 -0.76 18.89 -33.24
CA LEU A 485 -0.91 17.46 -33.54
C LEU A 485 -0.92 16.58 -32.29
N LEU A 486 -0.46 17.08 -31.14
CA LEU A 486 -0.41 16.39 -29.85
C LEU A 486 -0.78 17.38 -28.71
N PRO A 487 -2.07 17.74 -28.56
CA PRO A 487 -2.49 18.75 -27.61
C PRO A 487 -2.24 18.37 -26.14
N GLU A 488 -2.20 17.08 -25.81
CA GLU A 488 -1.99 16.54 -24.46
C GLU A 488 -0.53 16.68 -23.98
N ALA A 489 0.41 16.85 -24.92
CA ALA A 489 1.84 16.83 -24.60
C ALA A 489 2.27 17.98 -23.70
N GLU A 490 1.72 19.19 -23.89
CA GLU A 490 2.12 20.38 -23.13
C GLU A 490 1.84 20.19 -21.64
N GLN A 491 0.60 19.84 -21.29
CA GLN A 491 0.21 19.61 -19.91
C GLN A 491 0.97 18.42 -19.30
N PHE A 492 1.11 17.31 -20.04
CA PHE A 492 1.81 16.13 -19.55
C PHE A 492 3.27 16.43 -19.17
N PHE A 493 4.04 17.11 -20.02
CA PHE A 493 5.45 17.38 -19.75
C PHE A 493 5.64 18.45 -18.68
N GLN A 494 4.75 19.44 -18.58
CA GLN A 494 4.77 20.42 -17.50
C GLN A 494 4.54 19.75 -16.15
N ASP A 495 3.47 18.94 -16.04
CA ASP A 495 3.07 18.30 -14.79
C ASP A 495 4.06 17.22 -14.31
N ASN A 496 4.69 16.50 -15.24
CA ASN A 496 5.50 15.32 -14.90
C ASN A 496 7.02 15.52 -14.99
N TYR A 497 7.48 16.46 -15.81
CA TYR A 497 8.91 16.70 -16.08
C TYR A 497 9.32 18.18 -15.90
N GLY A 498 8.39 19.09 -15.64
CA GLY A 498 8.67 20.52 -15.46
C GLY A 498 9.17 21.21 -16.74
N LEU A 499 8.82 20.68 -17.91
CA LEU A 499 9.25 21.19 -19.22
C LEU A 499 8.06 21.48 -20.12
N SER A 500 8.18 22.46 -21.01
CA SER A 500 7.22 22.62 -22.11
C SER A 500 7.33 21.48 -23.13
N ALA A 501 6.28 21.24 -23.94
CA ALA A 501 6.34 20.19 -24.96
C ALA A 501 7.47 20.43 -25.97
N ALA A 502 7.78 21.68 -26.28
CA ALA A 502 8.88 22.04 -27.17
C ALA A 502 10.26 21.69 -26.57
N GLU A 503 10.42 21.79 -25.26
CA GLU A 503 11.67 21.49 -24.57
C GLU A 503 11.87 19.99 -24.29
N SER A 504 10.81 19.19 -24.37
CA SER A 504 10.85 17.73 -24.16
C SER A 504 11.88 17.01 -25.04
N VAL A 505 12.28 17.59 -26.18
CA VAL A 505 13.34 17.06 -27.05
C VAL A 505 14.66 16.87 -26.30
N LYS A 506 14.94 17.73 -25.30
CA LYS A 506 16.13 17.64 -24.45
C LYS A 506 16.14 16.38 -23.57
N LEU A 507 14.97 15.79 -23.27
CA LEU A 507 14.86 14.57 -22.47
C LEU A 507 15.51 13.35 -23.14
N LYS A 508 15.84 13.43 -24.44
CA LYS A 508 16.62 12.41 -25.12
C LYS A 508 18.06 12.35 -24.59
N GLU A 509 18.60 13.47 -24.10
CA GLU A 509 19.95 13.53 -23.54
C GLU A 509 19.95 12.96 -22.12
N ILE A 510 20.86 12.02 -21.84
CA ILE A 510 20.91 11.32 -20.54
C ILE A 510 21.10 12.28 -19.36
N LEU A 511 21.91 13.33 -19.54
CA LEU A 511 22.15 14.32 -18.48
C LEU A 511 20.89 15.13 -18.18
N SER A 512 20.21 15.63 -19.22
CA SER A 512 18.98 16.40 -19.11
C SER A 512 17.85 15.54 -18.51
N PHE A 513 17.70 14.29 -18.96
CA PHE A 513 16.76 13.33 -18.38
C PHE A 513 17.06 13.02 -16.91
N GLY A 514 18.34 12.80 -16.59
CA GLY A 514 18.80 12.58 -15.21
C GLY A 514 18.53 13.76 -14.29
N GLN A 515 18.68 14.99 -14.78
CA GLN A 515 18.36 16.21 -14.02
C GLN A 515 16.87 16.34 -13.71
N GLN A 516 16.01 16.16 -14.72
CA GLN A 516 14.56 16.31 -14.52
C GLN A 516 13.94 15.20 -13.69
N THR A 517 14.47 13.99 -13.79
CA THR A 517 13.99 12.85 -12.99
C THR A 517 14.68 12.74 -11.64
N GLY A 518 15.85 13.37 -11.44
CA GLY A 518 16.72 13.13 -10.28
C GLY A 518 17.45 11.78 -10.31
N SER A 519 17.61 11.18 -11.49
CA SER A 519 18.21 9.86 -11.67
C SER A 519 19.70 9.92 -12.04
N LYS A 520 20.51 9.05 -11.44
CA LYS A 520 21.92 8.87 -11.79
C LYS A 520 22.06 8.01 -13.05
N VAL A 521 23.17 8.16 -13.78
CA VAL A 521 23.44 7.39 -15.01
C VAL A 521 23.37 5.88 -14.79
N THR A 522 23.90 5.37 -13.68
CA THR A 522 23.83 3.94 -13.32
C THR A 522 22.39 3.44 -13.16
N ASN A 523 21.51 4.27 -12.59
CA ASN A 523 20.09 3.94 -12.43
C ASN A 523 19.40 3.90 -13.79
N LEU A 524 19.81 4.78 -14.72
CA LEU A 524 19.31 4.77 -16.10
C LEU A 524 19.83 3.56 -16.89
N GLU A 525 21.07 3.13 -16.67
CA GLU A 525 21.60 1.89 -17.25
C GLU A 525 20.80 0.67 -16.78
N HIS A 526 20.42 0.62 -15.49
CA HIS A 526 19.51 -0.39 -14.95
C HIS A 526 18.09 -0.31 -15.51
N LEU A 527 17.48 0.89 -15.53
CA LEU A 527 16.14 1.14 -16.07
C LEU A 527 16.01 0.60 -17.49
N LEU A 528 17.04 0.84 -18.30
CA LEU A 528 17.08 0.47 -19.72
C LEU A 528 17.65 -0.93 -19.97
N SER A 529 18.04 -1.67 -18.93
CA SER A 529 18.72 -2.98 -19.03
C SER A 529 19.88 -2.94 -20.04
N SER A 530 20.73 -1.93 -19.91
CA SER A 530 21.84 -1.63 -20.81
C SER A 530 23.20 -1.78 -20.12
N GLY A 531 24.27 -1.84 -20.91
CA GLY A 531 25.62 -2.06 -20.38
C GLY A 531 25.76 -3.41 -19.67
N ASP A 532 26.16 -3.38 -18.40
CA ASP A 532 26.34 -4.57 -17.55
C ASP A 532 25.01 -5.21 -17.12
N PHE A 533 23.88 -4.51 -17.29
CA PHE A 533 22.55 -4.97 -16.88
C PHE A 533 21.74 -5.56 -18.04
N ARG A 534 22.40 -5.95 -19.13
CA ARG A 534 21.74 -6.64 -20.24
C ARG A 534 21.11 -7.96 -19.75
N PRO A 535 19.92 -8.31 -20.25
CA PRO A 535 19.29 -9.56 -19.89
C PRO A 535 20.12 -10.75 -20.37
N LEU A 536 20.12 -11.80 -19.56
CA LEU A 536 20.64 -13.12 -19.87
C LEU A 536 19.52 -14.15 -19.71
N VAL A 537 19.66 -15.27 -20.40
CA VAL A 537 18.70 -16.38 -20.37
C VAL A 537 19.39 -17.66 -19.93
N SER A 538 18.66 -18.51 -19.21
CA SER A 538 19.13 -19.82 -18.81
C SER A 538 19.51 -20.67 -20.03
N PRO A 539 20.69 -21.32 -20.03
CA PRO A 539 21.04 -22.28 -21.07
C PRO A 539 20.22 -23.58 -20.96
N ASN A 540 19.47 -23.77 -19.87
CA ASN A 540 18.71 -24.98 -19.58
C ASN A 540 17.21 -24.86 -19.94
N VAL A 541 16.83 -23.80 -20.65
CA VAL A 541 15.45 -23.60 -21.15
C VAL A 541 15.50 -23.42 -22.66
N VAL A 542 14.76 -24.25 -23.38
CA VAL A 542 14.63 -24.19 -24.84
C VAL A 542 13.32 -23.50 -25.19
N PHE A 543 13.41 -22.43 -25.96
CA PHE A 543 12.26 -21.65 -26.41
C PHE A 543 11.73 -22.21 -27.73
N SER A 544 10.41 -22.26 -27.86
CA SER A 544 9.77 -22.90 -29.01
C SER A 544 9.67 -22.00 -30.24
N ASN A 545 9.84 -20.67 -30.10
CA ASN A 545 9.75 -19.75 -31.21
C ASN A 545 10.95 -19.90 -32.16
N PRO A 546 10.74 -20.40 -33.40
CA PRO A 546 11.84 -20.76 -34.28
C PRO A 546 12.59 -19.56 -34.86
N ILE A 547 12.08 -18.33 -34.70
CA ILE A 547 12.74 -17.10 -35.19
C ILE A 547 14.14 -16.92 -34.60
N TYR A 548 14.34 -17.37 -33.36
CA TYR A 548 15.61 -17.27 -32.64
C TYR A 548 16.62 -18.35 -33.03
N THR A 549 16.17 -19.44 -33.64
CA THR A 549 17.03 -20.55 -34.08
C THR A 549 17.24 -20.57 -35.60
N SER A 550 16.40 -19.89 -36.38
CA SER A 550 16.43 -19.92 -37.85
C SER A 550 17.53 -19.06 -38.48
N GLY A 551 18.13 -18.14 -37.70
CA GLY A 551 19.08 -17.14 -38.20
C GLY A 551 18.43 -16.07 -39.10
N GLN A 552 17.09 -15.95 -39.08
CA GLN A 552 16.33 -15.02 -39.92
C GLN A 552 16.03 -13.67 -39.23
N THR A 553 16.39 -13.50 -37.97
CA THR A 553 16.29 -12.21 -37.26
C THR A 553 17.67 -11.61 -36.99
N LEU A 554 17.75 -10.28 -37.02
CA LEU A 554 18.94 -9.51 -36.62
C LEU A 554 18.90 -9.11 -35.14
N GLU A 555 17.80 -9.38 -34.45
CA GLU A 555 17.60 -9.04 -33.05
C GLU A 555 18.38 -9.96 -32.13
N ASN A 556 18.95 -9.39 -31.06
CA ASN A 556 19.64 -10.15 -30.04
C ASN A 556 18.63 -10.80 -29.09
N PHE A 557 18.88 -12.05 -28.72
CA PHE A 557 18.08 -12.76 -27.71
C PHE A 557 18.92 -13.14 -26.49
N PRO A 558 18.47 -12.85 -25.25
CA PRO A 558 17.30 -12.03 -24.92
C PRO A 558 17.57 -10.52 -25.12
N ALA A 559 16.51 -9.72 -25.03
CA ALA A 559 16.53 -8.27 -25.21
C ALA A 559 15.73 -7.59 -24.08
N PRO A 560 15.88 -6.27 -23.85
CA PRO A 560 15.19 -5.59 -22.74
C PRO A 560 13.65 -5.73 -22.76
N TYR A 561 13.03 -5.88 -23.93
CA TYR A 561 11.59 -6.13 -24.05
C TYR A 561 11.16 -7.57 -23.69
N HIS A 562 12.10 -8.48 -23.43
CA HIS A 562 11.85 -9.82 -22.88
C HIS A 562 12.01 -9.88 -21.37
N TYR A 563 12.96 -9.12 -20.81
CA TYR A 563 13.24 -9.06 -19.38
C TYR A 563 13.96 -7.76 -19.01
N GLY A 564 13.55 -7.15 -17.91
CA GLY A 564 14.21 -5.99 -17.31
C GLY A 564 13.69 -4.63 -17.80
N GLY A 565 13.07 -4.59 -18.98
CA GLY A 565 12.39 -3.42 -19.52
C GLY A 565 11.13 -3.79 -20.33
N VAL A 566 10.44 -4.86 -19.96
CA VAL A 566 9.22 -5.32 -20.65
C VAL A 566 8.13 -4.26 -20.58
N TYR A 567 7.90 -3.70 -19.38
CA TYR A 567 6.88 -2.68 -19.15
C TYR A 567 7.16 -1.39 -19.94
N ILE A 568 8.38 -0.86 -19.88
CA ILE A 568 8.70 0.43 -20.53
C ILE A 568 8.72 0.33 -22.06
N ASN A 569 9.03 -0.85 -22.62
CA ASN A 569 9.02 -1.06 -24.08
C ASN A 569 7.65 -1.49 -24.59
N ALA A 570 6.79 -2.06 -23.74
CA ALA A 570 5.40 -2.41 -24.05
C ALA A 570 5.19 -3.22 -25.35
N GLY A 571 6.07 -4.19 -25.61
CA GLY A 571 6.00 -5.03 -26.82
C GLY A 571 6.48 -4.36 -28.11
N GLN A 572 7.13 -3.19 -28.01
CA GLN A 572 7.85 -2.58 -29.12
C GLN A 572 9.29 -3.13 -29.16
N LEU A 573 9.70 -3.64 -30.32
CA LEU A 573 10.94 -4.39 -30.51
C LEU A 573 12.20 -3.51 -30.53
N ASP A 574 12.07 -2.24 -30.92
CA ASP A 574 13.14 -1.25 -30.82
C ASP A 574 13.37 -0.82 -29.36
N ALA A 575 14.05 -1.65 -28.59
CA ALA A 575 14.26 -1.42 -27.15
C ALA A 575 14.86 -0.04 -26.86
N LEU A 576 14.35 0.64 -25.82
CA LEU A 576 15.03 1.79 -25.23
C LEU A 576 16.44 1.39 -24.81
N GLY A 577 17.42 2.21 -25.15
CA GLY A 577 18.82 1.93 -24.89
C GLY A 577 19.66 3.19 -24.85
N ILE A 578 20.92 3.03 -24.46
CA ILE A 578 21.88 4.13 -24.38
C ILE A 578 22.80 4.06 -25.60
N VAL A 579 22.78 5.12 -26.39
CA VAL A 579 23.66 5.29 -27.55
C VAL A 579 24.64 6.45 -27.32
N ARG A 580 25.84 6.33 -27.88
CA ARG A 580 26.85 7.40 -27.89
C ARG A 580 26.71 8.18 -29.19
N THR A 581 26.54 9.49 -29.09
CA THR A 581 26.53 10.45 -30.20
C THR A 581 27.73 11.39 -30.06
N ASP A 582 27.99 12.18 -31.10
CA ASP A 582 29.08 13.17 -31.08
C ASP A 582 28.89 14.24 -29.98
N TYR A 583 27.66 14.42 -29.50
CA TYR A 583 27.25 15.42 -28.52
C TYR A 583 27.06 14.85 -27.10
N GLY A 584 27.20 13.52 -26.90
CA GLY A 584 27.08 12.90 -25.58
C GLY A 584 26.45 11.51 -25.61
N ARG A 585 25.79 11.13 -24.51
CA ARG A 585 24.99 9.90 -24.44
C ARG A 585 23.51 10.27 -24.53
N GLU A 586 22.81 9.60 -25.42
CA GLU A 586 21.38 9.79 -25.67
C GLU A 586 20.61 8.50 -25.44
N ILE A 587 19.33 8.62 -25.11
CA ILE A 587 18.37 7.52 -25.06
C ILE A 587 17.82 7.30 -26.48
N SER A 588 18.00 6.09 -27.02
CA SER A 588 17.46 5.70 -28.32
C SER A 588 15.99 5.28 -28.21
N ALA A 589 15.27 5.35 -29.33
CA ALA A 589 13.88 4.87 -29.46
C ALA A 589 12.89 5.52 -28.45
N VAL A 590 13.13 6.76 -28.03
CA VAL A 590 12.21 7.50 -27.15
C VAL A 590 10.92 7.90 -27.88
N SER A 591 9.81 7.92 -27.14
CA SER A 591 8.51 8.43 -27.59
C SER A 591 7.74 9.00 -26.39
N ASN A 592 6.71 9.82 -26.64
CA ASN A 592 5.88 10.38 -25.56
C ASN A 592 5.26 9.28 -24.68
N PHE A 593 4.79 8.20 -25.31
CA PHE A 593 4.29 7.02 -24.62
C PHE A 593 5.34 6.36 -23.70
N ARG A 594 6.58 6.25 -24.17
CA ARG A 594 7.67 5.69 -23.36
C ARG A 594 8.09 6.64 -22.24
N TYR A 595 7.98 7.96 -22.42
CA TYR A 595 8.21 8.92 -21.33
C TYR A 595 7.14 8.82 -20.23
N ASP A 596 5.88 8.59 -20.55
CA ASP A 596 4.83 8.28 -19.54
C ASP A 596 5.18 7.01 -18.75
N ARG A 597 5.50 5.92 -19.45
CA ARG A 597 5.88 4.66 -18.79
C ARG A 597 7.14 4.79 -17.94
N MET A 598 8.18 5.46 -18.43
CA MET A 598 9.38 5.72 -17.64
C MET A 598 9.08 6.61 -16.42
N ASN A 599 8.19 7.60 -16.56
CA ASN A 599 7.76 8.43 -15.42
C ASN A 599 7.17 7.57 -14.29
N ARG A 600 6.16 6.76 -14.63
CA ARG A 600 5.48 5.86 -13.68
C ARG A 600 6.44 4.84 -13.09
N PHE A 601 7.27 4.22 -13.93
CA PHE A 601 8.17 3.14 -13.51
C PHE A 601 9.31 3.63 -12.62
N ILE A 602 9.90 4.79 -12.90
CA ILE A 602 10.92 5.40 -12.02
C ILE A 602 10.32 5.77 -10.66
N ARG A 603 9.10 6.32 -10.64
CA ARG A 603 8.40 6.65 -9.39
C ARG A 603 8.09 5.40 -8.57
N LEU A 604 7.50 4.39 -9.20
CA LEU A 604 7.18 3.12 -8.57
C LEU A 604 8.43 2.44 -7.99
N GLN A 605 9.55 2.48 -8.72
CA GLN A 605 10.84 1.97 -8.27
C GLN A 605 11.32 2.64 -6.98
N ARG A 606 11.13 3.96 -6.86
CA ARG A 606 11.51 4.71 -5.65
C ARG A 606 10.62 4.40 -4.46
N TRP A 607 9.32 4.19 -4.69
CA TRP A 607 8.38 3.93 -3.60
C TRP A 607 8.47 2.50 -3.05
N LEU A 608 8.84 1.52 -3.89
CA LEU A 608 9.00 0.12 -3.49
C LEU A 608 10.45 -0.28 -3.15
N GLU A 609 11.41 0.57 -3.53
CA GLU A 609 12.85 0.37 -3.33
C GLU A 609 13.34 -0.99 -3.89
N LEU A 610 12.82 -1.37 -5.06
CA LEU A 610 13.23 -2.57 -5.78
C LEU A 610 14.22 -2.23 -6.91
N PRO A 611 15.12 -3.14 -7.29
CA PRO A 611 15.83 -3.06 -8.56
C PRO A 611 14.86 -3.06 -9.75
N TYR A 612 15.15 -2.28 -10.79
CA TYR A 612 14.27 -2.15 -11.97
C TYR A 612 13.88 -3.50 -12.61
N HIS A 613 14.83 -4.41 -12.78
CA HIS A 613 14.55 -5.72 -13.37
C HIS A 613 13.60 -6.60 -12.54
N GLN A 614 13.70 -6.54 -11.21
CA GLN A 614 12.79 -7.24 -10.31
C GLN A 614 11.41 -6.60 -10.31
N LEU A 615 11.35 -5.27 -10.33
CA LEU A 615 10.09 -4.55 -10.44
C LEU A 615 9.39 -4.84 -11.77
N ASP A 616 10.13 -4.82 -12.88
CA ASP A 616 9.63 -5.17 -14.22
C ASP A 616 9.06 -6.59 -14.23
N LEU A 617 9.81 -7.56 -13.69
CA LEU A 617 9.33 -8.95 -13.55
C LEU A 617 8.04 -9.03 -12.74
N LEU A 618 7.98 -8.33 -11.59
CA LEU A 618 6.84 -8.37 -10.69
C LEU A 618 5.58 -7.82 -11.38
N ILE A 619 5.64 -6.60 -11.91
CA ILE A 619 4.48 -5.97 -12.56
C ILE A 619 4.06 -6.72 -13.82
N THR A 620 5.01 -7.18 -14.64
CA THR A 620 4.67 -7.86 -15.90
C THR A 620 4.12 -9.26 -15.67
N SER A 621 4.53 -9.95 -14.61
CA SER A 621 3.93 -11.23 -14.21
C SER A 621 2.47 -11.05 -13.81
N VAL A 622 2.17 -10.00 -13.05
CA VAL A 622 0.79 -9.68 -12.64
C VAL A 622 -0.06 -9.31 -13.86
N ILE A 623 0.45 -8.43 -14.72
CA ILE A 623 -0.26 -8.03 -15.94
C ILE A 623 -0.52 -9.23 -16.86
N LYS A 624 0.43 -10.16 -16.99
CA LYS A 624 0.24 -11.39 -17.78
C LYS A 624 -0.78 -12.35 -17.17
N ALA A 625 -1.02 -12.28 -15.85
CA ALA A 625 -2.07 -13.04 -15.18
C ALA A 625 -3.46 -12.37 -15.33
N GLU A 626 -3.53 -11.11 -15.74
CA GLU A 626 -4.79 -10.42 -16.03
C GLU A 626 -5.32 -10.78 -17.42
N SER A 627 -6.54 -11.29 -17.51
CA SER A 627 -7.12 -11.77 -18.79
C SER A 627 -7.40 -10.66 -19.81
N LYS A 628 -7.48 -9.39 -19.38
CA LYS A 628 -7.89 -8.23 -20.20
C LYS A 628 -6.91 -7.05 -20.16
N ASN A 629 -5.62 -7.29 -19.93
CA ASN A 629 -4.60 -6.23 -19.84
C ASN A 629 -3.49 -6.37 -20.88
N THR A 630 -3.89 -6.41 -22.15
CA THR A 630 -2.96 -6.60 -23.28
C THR A 630 -2.17 -5.34 -23.63
N GLU A 631 -2.54 -4.19 -23.09
CA GLU A 631 -1.83 -2.91 -23.25
C GLU A 631 -0.62 -2.78 -22.32
N LEU A 632 -0.35 -3.76 -21.45
CA LEU A 632 0.69 -3.71 -20.43
C LEU A 632 0.51 -2.51 -19.47
N ALA A 633 -0.72 -2.15 -19.11
CA ALA A 633 -1.01 -1.03 -18.22
C ALA A 633 -0.90 -1.45 -16.74
N ILE A 634 -0.59 -0.51 -15.84
CA ILE A 634 -0.70 -0.76 -14.40
C ILE A 634 -2.17 -0.55 -14.02
N THR A 635 -2.79 -1.57 -13.45
CA THR A 635 -4.21 -1.56 -13.04
C THR A 635 -4.35 -1.71 -11.52
N ASP A 636 -5.58 -1.63 -11.01
CA ASP A 636 -5.85 -1.90 -9.60
C ASP A 636 -5.43 -3.33 -9.19
N ASN A 637 -5.51 -4.31 -10.09
CA ASN A 637 -5.01 -5.67 -9.84
C ASN A 637 -3.48 -5.69 -9.68
N THR A 638 -2.77 -4.87 -10.47
CA THR A 638 -1.32 -4.66 -10.30
C THR A 638 -1.02 -4.08 -8.91
N LEU A 639 -1.77 -3.06 -8.48
CA LEU A 639 -1.60 -2.47 -7.15
C LEU A 639 -1.93 -3.48 -6.02
N ARG A 640 -3.02 -4.25 -6.13
CA ARG A 640 -3.38 -5.30 -5.17
C ARG A 640 -2.27 -6.34 -5.02
N ALA A 641 -1.69 -6.79 -6.12
CA ALA A 641 -0.59 -7.75 -6.10
C ALA A 641 0.68 -7.16 -5.48
N LEU A 642 1.01 -5.90 -5.77
CA LEU A 642 2.13 -5.19 -5.15
C LEU A 642 1.94 -5.04 -3.64
N GLY A 643 0.71 -4.80 -3.19
CA GLY A 643 0.36 -4.74 -1.77
C GLY A 643 0.57 -6.08 -1.07
N LEU A 644 0.01 -7.16 -1.63
CA LEU A 644 0.25 -8.51 -1.08
C LEU A 644 1.74 -8.86 -1.06
N PHE A 645 2.46 -8.58 -2.15
CA PHE A 645 3.90 -8.81 -2.22
C PHE A 645 4.65 -8.05 -1.13
N ARG A 646 4.31 -6.77 -0.90
CA ARG A 646 4.94 -5.95 0.13
C ARG A 646 4.69 -6.52 1.52
N HIS A 647 3.46 -6.88 1.84
CA HIS A 647 3.12 -7.53 3.12
C HIS A 647 3.92 -8.82 3.33
N LEU A 648 3.92 -9.72 2.34
CA LEU A 648 4.64 -10.99 2.44
C LEU A 648 6.17 -10.81 2.44
N ARG A 649 6.70 -9.76 1.81
CA ARG A 649 8.12 -9.39 1.89
C ARG A 649 8.49 -8.93 3.29
N THR A 650 7.65 -8.12 3.94
CA THR A 650 7.88 -7.64 5.30
C THR A 650 7.81 -8.80 6.31
N GLN A 651 6.75 -9.61 6.25
CA GLN A 651 6.49 -10.66 7.23
C GLN A 651 7.33 -11.94 7.00
N TYR A 652 7.47 -12.39 5.75
CA TYR A 652 8.08 -13.68 5.41
C TYR A 652 9.31 -13.59 4.50
N LYS A 653 9.79 -12.38 4.17
CA LYS A 653 10.98 -12.15 3.33
C LYS A 653 10.86 -12.75 1.91
N VAL A 654 9.64 -12.74 1.35
CA VAL A 654 9.39 -13.20 -0.02
C VAL A 654 10.17 -12.35 -1.04
N LEU A 655 10.82 -13.03 -1.99
CA LEU A 655 11.55 -12.40 -3.09
C LEU A 655 10.63 -12.11 -4.29
N PRO A 656 10.89 -11.07 -5.10
CA PRO A 656 10.11 -10.75 -6.29
C PRO A 656 9.98 -11.94 -7.27
N GLU A 657 11.04 -12.71 -7.46
CA GLU A 657 11.07 -13.86 -8.36
C GLU A 657 10.19 -15.01 -7.85
N MET A 658 10.14 -15.22 -6.52
CA MET A 658 9.27 -16.22 -5.91
C MET A 658 7.80 -15.86 -6.14
N PHE A 659 7.45 -14.61 -5.85
CA PHE A 659 6.07 -14.12 -6.01
C PHE A 659 5.65 -14.09 -7.48
N ALA A 660 6.53 -13.69 -8.40
CA ALA A 660 6.28 -13.78 -9.84
C ALA A 660 6.00 -15.23 -10.29
N GLY A 661 6.74 -16.22 -9.75
CA GLY A 661 6.46 -17.64 -9.94
C GLY A 661 5.10 -18.09 -9.42
N TRP A 662 4.56 -17.40 -8.41
CA TRP A 662 3.25 -17.67 -7.84
C TRP A 662 2.09 -17.13 -8.66
N ILE A 663 2.24 -15.95 -9.24
CA ILE A 663 1.15 -15.30 -9.98
C ILE A 663 1.19 -15.66 -11.47
N TYR A 664 2.36 -15.98 -12.01
CA TYR A 664 2.52 -16.30 -13.42
C TYR A 664 3.45 -17.51 -13.65
N GLN A 665 4.76 -17.28 -13.77
CA GLN A 665 5.75 -18.29 -14.13
C GLN A 665 7.12 -17.99 -13.51
N ILE A 666 7.89 -19.05 -13.26
CA ILE A 666 9.29 -18.95 -12.82
C ILE A 666 10.11 -18.33 -13.95
N THR A 667 10.86 -17.27 -13.64
CA THR A 667 11.67 -16.59 -14.65
C THR A 667 12.90 -17.42 -15.08
N PRO A 668 13.10 -17.66 -16.39
CA PRO A 668 14.33 -18.22 -16.94
C PRO A 668 15.38 -17.14 -17.22
N PHE A 669 15.10 -15.88 -16.91
CA PHE A 669 15.94 -14.73 -17.19
C PHE A 669 16.63 -14.19 -15.94
N SER A 670 17.73 -13.47 -16.17
CA SER A 670 18.45 -12.68 -15.16
C SER A 670 19.10 -11.48 -15.83
N ILE A 671 19.80 -10.64 -15.06
CA ILE A 671 20.69 -9.60 -15.58
C ILE A 671 22.11 -9.81 -15.06
N SER A 672 23.09 -9.25 -15.76
CA SER A 672 24.51 -9.32 -15.37
C SER A 672 24.97 -10.76 -15.20
N ASN A 673 26.02 -11.03 -14.39
CA ASN A 673 26.52 -12.40 -14.16
C ASN A 673 25.69 -13.20 -13.14
N ASN A 674 24.42 -12.85 -12.92
CA ASN A 674 23.55 -13.57 -11.99
C ASN A 674 23.07 -14.89 -12.61
N ILE A 675 22.78 -15.87 -11.76
CA ILE A 675 22.18 -17.15 -12.19
C ILE A 675 20.67 -16.94 -12.32
N PRO A 676 20.02 -17.31 -13.44
CA PRO A 676 18.56 -17.26 -13.56
C PRO A 676 17.81 -17.98 -12.46
N PHE A 677 16.64 -17.46 -12.06
CA PHE A 677 15.89 -18.01 -10.93
C PHE A 677 15.50 -19.48 -11.13
N PHE A 678 15.11 -19.88 -12.36
CA PHE A 678 14.91 -21.29 -12.70
C PHE A 678 16.10 -22.18 -12.33
N ASP A 679 17.32 -21.75 -12.67
CA ASP A 679 18.54 -22.52 -12.37
C ASP A 679 18.90 -22.49 -10.88
N GLN A 680 18.59 -21.40 -10.18
CA GLN A 680 18.77 -21.33 -8.73
C GLN A 680 17.87 -22.35 -7.99
N VAL A 681 16.67 -22.61 -8.52
CA VAL A 681 15.72 -23.56 -7.93
C VAL A 681 16.07 -24.98 -8.34
N PHE A 682 16.21 -25.28 -9.63
CA PHE A 682 16.28 -26.66 -10.13
C PHE A 682 17.71 -27.17 -10.41
N ASN A 683 18.68 -26.29 -10.64
CA ASN A 683 20.01 -26.66 -11.14
C ASN A 683 21.18 -26.25 -10.22
N ARG A 684 20.92 -25.80 -8.99
CA ARG A 684 21.94 -25.26 -8.07
C ARG A 684 22.94 -26.31 -7.57
N SER A 685 22.49 -27.54 -7.37
CA SER A 685 23.31 -28.62 -6.83
C SER A 685 23.73 -29.57 -7.96
N LYS A 686 25.03 -29.88 -8.05
CA LYS A 686 25.56 -30.91 -8.97
C LYS A 686 25.22 -32.33 -8.50
N LEU A 687 23.96 -32.56 -8.09
CA LEU A 687 23.45 -33.87 -7.69
C LEU A 687 23.33 -34.83 -8.88
N PHE A 688 23.32 -34.29 -10.10
CA PHE A 688 23.15 -35.04 -11.34
C PHE A 688 24.24 -34.66 -12.35
N ASP A 689 24.62 -35.62 -13.20
CA ASP A 689 25.62 -35.41 -14.25
C ASP A 689 25.19 -34.38 -15.31
N GLN A 690 23.88 -34.16 -15.45
CA GLN A 690 23.29 -33.19 -16.37
C GLN A 690 22.26 -32.33 -15.61
N PRO A 691 22.17 -31.03 -15.93
CA PRO A 691 21.11 -30.17 -15.41
C PRO A 691 19.73 -30.61 -15.90
N LEU A 692 18.67 -30.16 -15.23
CA LEU A 692 17.30 -30.25 -15.72
C LEU A 692 17.14 -29.28 -16.88
N ILE A 693 16.80 -29.81 -18.06
CA ILE A 693 16.55 -29.04 -19.28
C ILE A 693 15.05 -29.05 -19.59
N LEU A 694 14.47 -27.87 -19.73
CA LEU A 694 13.11 -27.68 -20.22
C LEU A 694 13.12 -27.56 -21.74
N ASP A 695 12.88 -28.68 -22.43
CA ASP A 695 12.93 -28.80 -23.89
C ASP A 695 11.56 -29.07 -24.53
N GLY A 696 10.48 -29.00 -23.73
CA GLY A 696 9.12 -29.26 -24.19
C GLY A 696 8.81 -30.75 -24.45
N SER A 697 9.72 -31.68 -24.12
CA SER A 697 9.42 -33.10 -24.29
C SER A 697 8.42 -33.61 -23.25
N GLU A 698 7.65 -34.63 -23.62
CA GLU A 698 6.88 -35.43 -22.67
C GLU A 698 7.79 -36.31 -21.81
N PHE A 699 7.36 -36.56 -20.56
CA PHE A 699 7.93 -37.58 -19.69
C PHE A 699 6.82 -38.22 -18.85
N SER A 700 6.96 -39.51 -18.51
CA SER A 700 6.05 -40.17 -17.58
C SER A 700 6.54 -40.02 -16.15
N TYR A 701 5.66 -39.59 -15.25
CA TYR A 701 5.99 -39.44 -13.83
C TYR A 701 5.72 -40.70 -13.00
N THR A 702 5.17 -41.75 -13.60
CA THR A 702 4.97 -43.06 -12.97
C THR A 702 6.14 -44.02 -13.25
N GLU A 703 7.08 -43.65 -14.12
CA GLU A 703 8.29 -44.41 -14.41
C GLU A 703 9.25 -44.47 -13.21
N ASN A 704 9.67 -45.68 -12.84
CA ASN A 704 10.64 -45.89 -11.75
C ASN A 704 12.11 -45.89 -12.23
N GLN A 705 12.36 -46.06 -13.52
CA GLN A 705 13.70 -46.12 -14.13
C GLN A 705 13.70 -45.39 -15.48
N GLY A 706 14.86 -44.93 -15.94
CA GLY A 706 15.02 -44.23 -17.22
C GLY A 706 15.01 -42.71 -17.10
N ASN A 707 14.81 -42.04 -18.24
CA ASN A 707 14.88 -40.58 -18.33
C ASN A 707 13.70 -39.89 -17.61
N GLY A 708 12.49 -40.46 -17.63
CA GLY A 708 11.34 -39.93 -16.88
C GLY A 708 11.61 -39.92 -15.37
N ALA A 709 12.10 -41.03 -14.82
CA ALA A 709 12.49 -41.13 -13.42
C ALA A 709 13.62 -40.14 -13.03
N LYS A 710 14.56 -39.87 -13.94
CA LYS A 710 15.61 -38.85 -13.73
C LYS A 710 15.00 -37.44 -13.64
N THR A 711 14.10 -37.09 -14.55
CA THR A 711 13.38 -35.80 -14.54
C THR A 711 12.61 -35.62 -13.24
N VAL A 712 11.87 -36.65 -12.79
CA VAL A 712 11.15 -36.62 -11.51
C VAL A 712 12.10 -36.37 -10.34
N LYS A 713 13.24 -37.06 -10.29
CA LYS A 713 14.25 -36.85 -9.23
C LYS A 713 14.84 -35.44 -9.26
N GLN A 714 15.08 -34.87 -10.44
CA GLN A 714 15.55 -33.49 -10.59
C GLN A 714 14.49 -32.48 -10.10
N LEU A 715 13.22 -32.66 -10.47
CA LEU A 715 12.11 -31.84 -9.99
C LEU A 715 11.95 -31.94 -8.47
N CYS A 716 12.00 -33.15 -7.90
CA CYS A 716 11.95 -33.38 -6.46
C CYS A 716 13.11 -32.69 -5.72
N ALA A 717 14.33 -32.79 -6.27
CA ALA A 717 15.51 -32.14 -5.69
C ALA A 717 15.39 -30.62 -5.72
N GLY A 718 14.95 -30.03 -6.84
CA GLY A 718 14.77 -28.58 -6.96
C GLY A 718 13.66 -28.03 -6.08
N LEU A 719 12.55 -28.75 -5.97
CA LEU A 719 11.44 -28.40 -5.09
C LEU A 719 11.70 -28.74 -3.63
N SER A 720 12.76 -29.49 -3.31
CA SER A 720 13.07 -30.00 -1.98
C SER A 720 11.91 -30.81 -1.37
N ILE A 721 11.38 -31.77 -2.13
CA ILE A 721 10.29 -32.66 -1.70
C ILE A 721 10.67 -34.14 -1.91
N PRO A 722 10.11 -35.06 -1.11
CA PRO A 722 10.29 -36.49 -1.35
C PRO A 722 9.46 -36.96 -2.55
N LEU A 723 9.85 -38.13 -3.09
CA LEU A 723 9.15 -38.74 -4.23
C LEU A 723 7.67 -39.05 -3.90
N SER A 724 7.36 -39.39 -2.65
CA SER A 724 5.98 -39.65 -2.20
C SER A 724 5.09 -38.43 -2.37
N THR A 725 5.58 -37.24 -2.01
CA THR A 725 4.87 -35.96 -2.21
C THR A 725 4.68 -35.68 -3.69
N PHE A 726 5.71 -35.93 -4.51
CA PHE A 726 5.60 -35.75 -5.96
C PHE A 726 4.50 -36.61 -6.58
N GLN A 727 4.35 -37.86 -6.12
CA GLN A 727 3.30 -38.77 -6.58
C GLN A 727 1.88 -38.29 -6.23
N VAL A 728 1.72 -37.48 -5.18
CA VAL A 728 0.44 -36.87 -4.80
C VAL A 728 0.13 -35.64 -5.66
N ILE A 729 1.13 -34.79 -5.91
CA ILE A 729 0.92 -33.49 -6.57
C ILE A 729 0.93 -33.58 -8.11
N ALA A 730 1.63 -34.56 -8.70
CA ALA A 730 1.73 -34.70 -10.15
C ALA A 730 0.36 -34.98 -10.82
N PRO A 731 -0.50 -35.87 -10.30
CA PRO A 731 -1.86 -36.05 -10.83
C PRO A 731 -2.74 -34.80 -10.71
N VAL A 732 -2.55 -33.98 -9.67
CA VAL A 732 -3.28 -32.72 -9.50
C VAL A 732 -2.89 -31.73 -10.61
N VAL A 733 -1.59 -31.64 -10.92
CA VAL A 733 -1.09 -30.82 -12.03
C VAL A 733 -1.56 -31.35 -13.39
N GLU A 734 -1.55 -32.67 -13.59
CA GLU A 734 -2.10 -33.31 -14.79
C GLU A 734 -3.57 -32.94 -15.00
N GLY A 735 -4.41 -33.09 -13.97
CA GLY A 735 -5.84 -32.73 -14.03
C GLY A 735 -6.06 -31.24 -14.32
N ALA A 736 -5.22 -30.36 -13.78
CA ALA A 736 -5.31 -28.92 -13.99
C ALA A 736 -4.82 -28.45 -15.37
N LEU A 737 -4.09 -29.28 -16.15
CA LEU A 737 -3.65 -28.92 -17.50
C LEU A 737 -4.82 -28.85 -18.50
N GLY A 738 -5.97 -29.47 -18.18
CA GLY A 738 -7.19 -29.36 -18.98
C GLY A 738 -7.04 -29.86 -20.43
N LEU A 739 -6.01 -30.66 -20.71
CA LEU A 739 -5.75 -31.20 -22.03
C LEU A 739 -6.81 -32.25 -22.36
N SER A 740 -7.38 -32.19 -23.58
CA SER A 740 -8.30 -33.22 -24.05
C SER A 740 -7.63 -34.62 -23.94
N PRO A 741 -8.38 -35.68 -23.57
CA PRO A 741 -7.83 -37.03 -23.35
C PRO A 741 -7.00 -37.59 -24.53
N ASP A 742 -7.17 -37.03 -25.73
CA ASP A 742 -6.49 -37.43 -26.95
C ASP A 742 -5.08 -36.86 -27.13
N LYS A 743 -4.65 -35.85 -26.33
CA LYS A 743 -3.36 -35.15 -26.52
C LYS A 743 -2.22 -35.58 -25.60
N LEU A 744 -2.52 -36.11 -24.41
CA LEU A 744 -1.51 -36.64 -23.49
C LEU A 744 -2.05 -37.92 -22.86
N ALA A 745 -1.27 -39.01 -22.87
CA ALA A 745 -1.64 -40.24 -22.18
C ALA A 745 -1.56 -40.05 -20.66
N ALA A 746 -2.50 -40.66 -19.91
CA ALA A 746 -2.55 -40.59 -18.45
C ALA A 746 -1.19 -40.98 -17.82
N GLY A 747 -0.75 -40.23 -16.80
CA GLY A 747 0.53 -40.45 -16.14
C GLY A 747 1.72 -39.73 -16.80
N LYS A 748 1.47 -38.69 -17.60
CA LYS A 748 2.52 -37.91 -18.29
C LYS A 748 2.44 -36.41 -18.03
N LEU A 749 3.60 -35.75 -18.08
CA LEU A 749 3.75 -34.30 -18.00
C LEU A 749 4.74 -33.81 -19.06
N ILE A 750 4.78 -32.49 -19.29
CA ILE A 750 5.64 -31.83 -20.28
C ILE A 750 6.77 -31.07 -19.56
N ARG A 751 8.01 -31.15 -20.08
CA ARG A 751 9.16 -30.38 -19.57
C ARG A 751 9.14 -28.94 -20.07
N ASN A 752 8.22 -28.12 -19.56
CA ASN A 752 8.09 -26.70 -19.88
C ASN A 752 7.97 -25.83 -18.62
N LEU A 753 8.03 -24.51 -18.80
CA LEU A 753 7.94 -23.54 -17.69
C LEU A 753 6.56 -23.53 -17.01
N ASP A 754 5.47 -23.81 -17.74
CA ASP A 754 4.12 -23.87 -17.15
C ASP A 754 4.02 -24.99 -16.09
N VAL A 755 4.40 -26.22 -16.43
CA VAL A 755 4.38 -27.37 -15.51
C VAL A 755 5.31 -27.13 -14.32
N ALA A 756 6.53 -26.64 -14.57
CA ALA A 756 7.48 -26.32 -13.50
C ALA A 756 6.92 -25.26 -12.54
N SER A 757 6.24 -24.23 -13.08
CA SER A 757 5.64 -23.16 -12.27
C SER A 757 4.44 -23.65 -11.47
N ARG A 758 3.57 -24.49 -12.04
CA ARG A 758 2.44 -25.13 -11.32
C ARG A 758 2.91 -25.95 -10.13
N LEU A 759 3.91 -26.80 -10.33
CA LEU A 759 4.52 -27.59 -9.27
C LEU A 759 5.15 -26.69 -8.20
N TYR A 760 5.86 -25.64 -8.63
CA TYR A 760 6.47 -24.68 -7.72
C TYR A 760 5.45 -23.96 -6.87
N ARG A 761 4.32 -23.50 -7.42
CA ARG A 761 3.22 -22.86 -6.68
C ARG A 761 2.65 -23.74 -5.58
N LEU A 762 2.27 -24.95 -5.97
CA LEU A 762 1.64 -25.93 -5.08
C LEU A 762 2.55 -26.26 -3.89
N VAL A 763 3.86 -26.28 -4.12
CA VAL A 763 4.84 -26.61 -3.08
C VAL A 763 5.26 -25.39 -2.25
N THR A 764 5.45 -24.22 -2.86
CA THR A 764 6.10 -23.09 -2.18
C THR A 764 5.14 -22.16 -1.45
N ILE A 765 3.88 -22.04 -1.88
CA ILE A 765 2.88 -21.24 -1.17
C ILE A 765 2.59 -21.83 0.22
N PRO A 766 2.27 -23.12 0.39
CA PRO A 766 2.02 -23.69 1.73
C PRO A 766 3.28 -23.70 2.60
N ARG A 767 4.45 -23.93 1.98
CA ARG A 767 5.74 -23.91 2.66
C ARG A 767 6.07 -22.56 3.29
N LEU A 768 5.62 -21.46 2.69
CA LEU A 768 5.79 -20.12 3.25
C LEU A 768 5.27 -20.05 4.69
N PHE A 769 4.14 -20.72 4.95
CA PHE A 769 3.46 -20.77 6.24
C PHE A 769 3.84 -21.99 7.08
N GLY A 770 4.88 -22.74 6.69
CA GLY A 770 5.37 -23.91 7.43
C GLY A 770 4.63 -25.23 7.16
N PHE A 771 3.82 -25.32 6.11
CA PHE A 771 3.03 -26.51 5.78
C PHE A 771 3.58 -27.30 4.58
N SER A 772 3.22 -28.59 4.51
CA SER A 772 3.57 -29.46 3.38
C SER A 772 2.74 -29.16 2.12
N ALA A 773 3.11 -29.76 0.98
CA ALA A 773 2.36 -29.58 -0.26
C ALA A 773 0.97 -30.26 -0.18
N GLU A 774 0.91 -31.40 0.51
CA GLU A 774 -0.31 -32.16 0.80
C GLU A 774 -1.27 -31.35 1.68
N ASP A 775 -0.73 -30.72 2.73
CA ASP A 775 -1.49 -29.78 3.56
C ASP A 775 -2.01 -28.60 2.73
N GLY A 776 -1.21 -28.08 1.81
CA GLY A 776 -1.59 -27.03 0.88
C GLY A 776 -2.81 -27.39 0.01
N LEU A 777 -2.87 -28.62 -0.49
CA LEU A 777 -4.02 -29.11 -1.26
C LEU A 777 -5.29 -29.15 -0.41
N ILE A 778 -5.17 -29.58 0.85
CA ILE A 778 -6.28 -29.62 1.80
C ILE A 778 -6.77 -28.22 2.13
N LEU A 779 -5.84 -27.29 2.40
CA LEU A 779 -6.18 -25.89 2.70
C LEU A 779 -6.84 -25.20 1.52
N ALA A 780 -6.33 -25.42 0.30
CA ALA A 780 -6.94 -24.92 -0.92
C ALA A 780 -8.35 -25.47 -1.08
N ASP A 781 -8.56 -26.77 -0.88
CA ASP A 781 -9.88 -27.39 -0.92
C ASP A 781 -10.83 -26.75 0.10
N ILE A 782 -10.41 -26.60 1.37
CA ILE A 782 -11.22 -25.99 2.44
C ILE A 782 -11.70 -24.58 2.06
N LEU A 783 -10.82 -23.76 1.47
CA LEU A 783 -11.12 -22.36 1.14
C LEU A 783 -11.91 -22.20 -0.18
N THR A 784 -11.61 -23.02 -1.20
CA THR A 784 -12.17 -22.83 -2.56
C THR A 784 -13.22 -23.86 -2.95
N GLY A 785 -13.28 -24.99 -2.24
CA GLY A 785 -14.02 -26.18 -2.66
C GLY A 785 -13.33 -27.00 -3.75
N GLU A 786 -12.09 -26.65 -4.11
CA GLU A 786 -11.35 -27.30 -5.19
C GLU A 786 -9.86 -27.53 -4.84
N SER A 787 -9.49 -28.79 -4.63
CA SER A 787 -8.10 -29.20 -4.39
C SER A 787 -7.13 -28.88 -5.53
N THR A 788 -7.61 -28.75 -6.78
CA THR A 788 -6.75 -28.45 -7.95
C THR A 788 -6.45 -26.96 -8.14
N TYR A 789 -7.05 -26.08 -7.33
CA TYR A 789 -7.02 -24.63 -7.54
C TYR A 789 -5.59 -24.06 -7.70
N LEU A 790 -4.66 -24.40 -6.81
CA LEU A 790 -3.26 -23.92 -6.86
C LEU A 790 -2.48 -24.44 -8.09
N ALA A 791 -2.94 -25.54 -8.71
CA ALA A 791 -2.32 -26.13 -9.90
C ALA A 791 -2.82 -25.52 -11.21
N LYS A 792 -3.89 -24.71 -11.18
CA LYS A 792 -4.39 -24.00 -12.36
C LYS A 792 -3.47 -22.83 -12.74
N ILE A 793 -3.70 -22.27 -13.93
CA ILE A 793 -3.07 -21.00 -14.32
C ILE A 793 -3.78 -19.90 -13.54
N PRO A 794 -3.07 -19.09 -12.75
CA PRO A 794 -3.70 -18.01 -12.00
C PRO A 794 -4.27 -16.98 -12.97
N THR A 795 -5.53 -16.60 -12.75
CA THR A 795 -6.19 -15.51 -13.48
C THR A 795 -6.61 -14.42 -12.51
N LEU A 796 -6.35 -13.16 -12.89
CA LEU A 796 -6.75 -11.98 -12.12
C LEU A 796 -7.87 -11.25 -12.86
N GLY A 797 -8.93 -10.89 -12.14
CA GLY A 797 -9.98 -10.00 -12.64
C GLY A 797 -11.07 -10.62 -13.54
N GLU A 798 -11.29 -11.95 -13.53
CA GLU A 798 -12.42 -12.55 -14.26
C GLU A 798 -13.77 -12.35 -13.56
N ASN A 799 -14.81 -12.10 -14.38
CA ASN A 799 -16.22 -11.99 -13.96
C ASN A 799 -16.82 -13.39 -13.74
N SER A 800 -17.11 -13.73 -12.49
CA SER A 800 -18.28 -14.51 -12.08
C SER A 800 -18.44 -14.35 -10.56
N ASP A 801 -19.63 -14.65 -10.05
CA ASP A 801 -20.17 -14.27 -8.74
C ASP A 801 -19.38 -14.68 -7.47
N GLN A 802 -18.15 -15.20 -7.59
CA GLN A 802 -17.22 -15.47 -6.49
C GLN A 802 -15.78 -15.12 -6.92
N LYS A 803 -15.34 -13.89 -6.65
CA LYS A 803 -13.95 -13.40 -6.88
C LYS A 803 -12.93 -14.04 -5.91
N ASN A 804 -12.77 -15.36 -5.97
CA ASN A 804 -11.66 -16.07 -5.34
C ASN A 804 -10.48 -16.07 -6.32
N ASP A 805 -9.74 -14.96 -6.41
CA ASP A 805 -8.46 -14.89 -7.12
C ASP A 805 -7.31 -15.38 -6.24
N ILE A 806 -6.17 -15.70 -6.86
CA ILE A 806 -5.01 -16.28 -6.17
C ILE A 806 -4.48 -15.37 -5.06
N LEU A 807 -4.59 -14.04 -5.20
CA LEU A 807 -4.12 -13.08 -4.20
C LEU A 807 -4.93 -13.22 -2.91
N ASN A 808 -6.26 -13.32 -3.06
CA ASN A 808 -7.18 -13.51 -1.95
C ASN A 808 -6.94 -14.87 -1.27
N ILE A 809 -6.70 -15.93 -2.04
CA ILE A 809 -6.43 -17.26 -1.47
C ILE A 809 -5.13 -17.28 -0.67
N ILE A 810 -4.06 -16.66 -1.15
CA ILE A 810 -2.79 -16.58 -0.40
C ILE A 810 -3.00 -15.82 0.93
N ALA A 811 -3.71 -14.69 0.91
CA ALA A 811 -4.01 -13.91 2.12
C ALA A 811 -4.93 -14.67 3.10
N GLN A 812 -5.91 -15.45 2.60
CA GLN A 812 -6.76 -16.29 3.45
C GLN A 812 -6.00 -17.49 4.03
N MET A 813 -5.10 -18.10 3.25
CA MET A 813 -4.24 -19.18 3.71
C MET A 813 -3.35 -18.71 4.85
N GLU A 814 -2.79 -17.50 4.78
CA GLU A 814 -2.03 -16.90 5.88
C GLU A 814 -2.83 -16.86 7.18
N VAL A 815 -4.07 -16.35 7.13
CA VAL A 815 -4.90 -16.27 8.34
C VAL A 815 -5.29 -17.64 8.86
N LEU A 816 -5.72 -18.55 7.97
CA LEU A 816 -6.12 -19.91 8.33
C LEU A 816 -4.95 -20.69 8.93
N THR A 817 -3.75 -20.58 8.36
CA THR A 817 -2.55 -21.27 8.87
C THR A 817 -2.07 -20.70 10.20
N SER A 818 -2.14 -19.39 10.40
CA SER A 818 -1.88 -18.74 11.69
C SER A 818 -2.85 -19.24 12.77
N TRP A 819 -4.14 -19.32 12.45
CA TRP A 819 -5.16 -19.86 13.36
C TRP A 819 -4.95 -21.35 13.67
N LEU A 820 -4.62 -22.17 12.68
CA LEU A 820 -4.29 -23.60 12.87
C LEU A 820 -3.07 -23.78 13.78
N THR A 821 -2.04 -22.96 13.60
CA THR A 821 -0.83 -22.99 14.44
C THR A 821 -1.16 -22.64 15.88
N LYS A 822 -1.99 -21.61 16.11
CA LYS A 822 -2.44 -21.21 17.45
C LYS A 822 -3.25 -22.31 18.15
N THR A 823 -4.18 -22.93 17.42
CA THR A 823 -5.06 -24.00 17.94
C THR A 823 -4.40 -25.38 17.97
N LYS A 824 -3.18 -25.52 17.43
CA LYS A 824 -2.47 -26.80 17.27
C LYS A 824 -3.26 -27.84 16.44
N LEU A 825 -4.18 -27.37 15.60
CA LEU A 825 -4.90 -28.20 14.64
C LEU A 825 -4.05 -28.39 13.39
N THR A 826 -4.10 -29.59 12.82
CA THR A 826 -3.46 -29.89 11.53
C THR A 826 -4.50 -29.81 10.40
N PRO A 827 -4.14 -29.42 9.17
CA PRO A 827 -5.06 -29.33 8.03
C PRO A 827 -5.86 -30.62 7.79
N ILE A 828 -5.22 -31.79 7.90
CA ILE A 828 -5.90 -33.08 7.72
C ILE A 828 -6.98 -33.33 8.80
N LYS A 829 -6.70 -32.98 10.06
CA LYS A 829 -7.69 -33.05 11.14
C LYS A 829 -8.85 -32.10 10.86
N LEU A 830 -8.57 -30.87 10.43
CA LEU A 830 -9.62 -29.92 10.08
C LEU A 830 -10.50 -30.43 8.93
N SER A 831 -9.89 -30.98 7.87
CA SER A 831 -10.62 -31.59 6.74
C SER A 831 -11.52 -32.75 7.18
N LEU A 832 -11.01 -33.57 8.10
CA LEU A 832 -11.75 -34.68 8.70
C LEU A 832 -12.94 -34.18 9.54
N LEU A 833 -12.72 -33.16 10.38
CA LEU A 833 -13.77 -32.52 11.19
C LEU A 833 -14.86 -31.88 10.32
N LEU A 834 -14.49 -31.30 9.17
CA LEU A 834 -15.42 -30.73 8.19
C LEU A 834 -16.13 -31.78 7.32
N GLY A 835 -15.80 -33.07 7.49
CA GLY A 835 -16.39 -34.17 6.72
C GLY A 835 -15.98 -34.20 5.24
N ARG A 836 -14.94 -33.45 4.84
CA ARG A 836 -14.42 -33.42 3.45
C ARG A 836 -13.56 -34.64 3.14
N THR A 837 -12.94 -35.20 4.18
CA THR A 837 -12.25 -36.49 4.12
C THR A 837 -12.98 -37.44 5.06
N GLN A 838 -13.20 -38.69 4.65
CA GLN A 838 -13.82 -39.72 5.47
C GLN A 838 -12.83 -40.86 5.71
N ILE A 839 -12.83 -41.41 6.92
CA ILE A 839 -12.03 -42.60 7.26
C ILE A 839 -12.99 -43.79 7.28
N PRO A 840 -12.73 -44.86 6.52
CA PRO A 840 -13.56 -46.06 6.59
C PRO A 840 -13.43 -46.69 7.98
N VAL A 841 -14.56 -46.86 8.67
CA VAL A 841 -14.63 -47.56 9.96
C VAL A 841 -14.92 -49.04 9.71
N VAL A 842 -14.08 -49.91 10.26
CA VAL A 842 -14.22 -51.36 10.12
C VAL A 842 -14.79 -51.94 11.42
N PRO A 843 -15.74 -52.88 11.37
CA PRO A 843 -16.27 -53.54 12.56
C PRO A 843 -15.16 -54.33 13.28
N THR A 844 -15.00 -54.08 14.59
CA THR A 844 -13.97 -54.73 15.41
C THR A 844 -14.57 -55.52 16.56
N ASN A 845 -13.79 -56.46 17.13
CA ASN A 845 -14.16 -57.12 18.38
C ASN A 845 -14.37 -56.13 19.54
N GLY A 846 -13.64 -55.00 19.53
CA GLY A 846 -13.81 -53.92 20.51
C GLY A 846 -15.19 -53.28 20.42
N MET A 847 -15.68 -52.98 19.21
CA MET A 847 -17.04 -52.48 18.98
C MET A 847 -18.10 -53.49 19.44
N LEU A 848 -17.90 -54.78 19.14
CA LEU A 848 -18.80 -55.84 19.60
C LEU A 848 -18.87 -55.89 21.14
N THR A 849 -17.72 -55.86 21.82
CA THR A 849 -17.69 -55.84 23.29
C THR A 849 -18.29 -54.58 23.87
N PHE A 850 -18.11 -53.43 23.22
CA PHE A 850 -18.68 -52.14 23.63
C PHE A 850 -20.20 -52.15 23.57
N TYR A 851 -20.79 -52.45 22.40
CA TYR A 851 -22.25 -52.44 22.23
C TYR A 851 -22.93 -53.56 23.03
N LYS A 852 -22.32 -54.75 23.07
CA LYS A 852 -22.85 -55.85 23.89
C LYS A 852 -22.75 -55.54 25.37
N GLY A 853 -21.67 -54.92 25.83
CA GLY A 853 -21.51 -54.49 27.22
C GLY A 853 -22.59 -53.48 27.66
N ILE A 854 -22.96 -52.55 26.77
CA ILE A 854 -24.09 -51.62 27.03
C ILE A 854 -25.42 -52.38 27.04
N SER A 855 -25.63 -53.31 26.10
CA SER A 855 -26.83 -54.16 26.04
C SER A 855 -26.99 -55.01 27.32
N ASP A 856 -25.91 -55.63 27.80
CA ASP A 856 -25.90 -56.45 29.01
C ASP A 856 -26.07 -55.60 30.29
N GLY A 857 -25.67 -54.32 30.25
CA GLY A 857 -25.81 -53.35 31.34
C GLY A 857 -27.23 -52.79 31.54
N LEU A 858 -28.11 -52.96 30.55
CA LEU A 858 -29.54 -52.61 30.61
C LEU A 858 -30.32 -53.63 31.48
N THR A 859 -30.00 -53.63 32.76
CA THR A 859 -30.61 -54.51 33.76
C THR A 859 -31.92 -53.94 34.32
N ASP A 860 -32.62 -54.74 35.11
CA ASP A 860 -33.90 -54.40 35.76
C ASP A 860 -33.90 -53.10 36.57
N ASN A 861 -32.74 -52.61 37.02
CA ASN A 861 -32.62 -51.36 37.78
C ASN A 861 -32.36 -50.13 36.90
N VAL A 862 -32.19 -50.31 35.59
CA VAL A 862 -31.83 -49.26 34.62
C VAL A 862 -33.00 -48.96 33.65
N CYS A 863 -33.99 -49.84 33.56
CA CYS A 863 -35.20 -49.64 32.75
C CYS A 863 -36.43 -49.48 33.66
N LEU A 864 -37.32 -48.56 33.32
CA LEU A 864 -38.59 -48.38 34.03
C LEU A 864 -39.50 -49.60 33.85
N LYS A 865 -40.21 -49.98 34.92
CA LYS A 865 -41.24 -51.03 34.93
C LYS A 865 -42.55 -50.50 35.49
N GLU A 866 -43.66 -51.13 35.09
CA GLU A 866 -44.99 -50.81 35.61
C GLU A 866 -45.06 -50.98 37.15
N SER A 867 -44.26 -51.90 37.70
CA SER A 867 -44.13 -52.10 39.16
C SER A 867 -43.54 -50.91 39.92
N ASP A 868 -42.76 -50.04 39.27
CA ASP A 868 -42.08 -48.91 39.93
C ASP A 868 -43.06 -47.80 40.35
N PHE A 869 -44.24 -47.79 39.72
CA PHE A 869 -45.33 -46.85 39.97
C PHE A 869 -46.40 -47.39 40.95
N ASN A 870 -46.27 -48.64 41.42
CA ASN A 870 -47.21 -49.26 42.36
C ASN A 870 -46.91 -48.89 43.83
N ARG A 871 -46.89 -47.60 44.16
CA ARG A 871 -46.73 -47.12 45.56
C ARG A 871 -48.06 -46.64 46.12
N GLN A 872 -48.26 -46.81 47.43
CA GLN A 872 -49.51 -46.43 48.09
C GLN A 872 -49.84 -44.94 47.95
N GLU A 873 -48.84 -44.07 47.73
CA GLU A 873 -49.05 -42.62 47.60
C GLU A 873 -49.45 -42.12 46.19
N ILE A 874 -49.33 -42.95 45.14
CA ILE A 874 -49.54 -42.55 43.72
C ILE A 874 -50.51 -43.47 42.96
N ASN A 875 -51.16 -44.42 43.65
CA ASN A 875 -51.92 -45.52 43.04
C ASN A 875 -53.28 -45.10 42.44
N ASP A 876 -53.72 -43.85 42.67
CA ASP A 876 -55.03 -43.36 42.26
C ASP A 876 -55.09 -42.99 40.76
N ILE A 877 -53.94 -42.81 40.12
CA ILE A 877 -53.79 -42.40 38.71
C ILE A 877 -52.92 -43.44 37.99
N ASN A 878 -53.31 -43.87 36.78
CA ASN A 878 -52.52 -44.81 35.99
C ASN A 878 -51.36 -44.09 35.25
N TRP A 879 -50.37 -43.67 36.03
CA TRP A 879 -49.20 -42.91 35.58
C TRP A 879 -48.41 -43.64 34.49
N TRP A 880 -48.33 -44.97 34.54
CA TRP A 880 -47.64 -45.76 33.53
C TRP A 880 -48.20 -45.55 32.13
N THR A 881 -49.53 -45.61 31.99
CA THR A 881 -50.20 -45.43 30.69
C THR A 881 -50.19 -43.95 30.26
N ILE A 882 -50.33 -43.02 31.20
CA ILE A 882 -50.41 -41.58 30.91
C ILE A 882 -49.07 -41.05 30.37
N LEU A 883 -47.96 -41.49 30.96
CA LEU A 883 -46.62 -40.99 30.66
C LEU A 883 -45.89 -41.81 29.59
N SER A 884 -46.46 -42.92 29.11
CA SER A 884 -45.89 -43.75 28.02
C SER A 884 -46.57 -43.61 26.66
N ASP A 885 -47.54 -42.69 26.53
CA ASP A 885 -48.19 -42.35 25.26
C ASP A 885 -47.20 -41.78 24.22
N GLU A 886 -47.65 -41.54 22.98
CA GLU A 886 -46.79 -41.06 21.87
C GLU A 886 -45.99 -39.80 22.25
N ASN A 887 -46.63 -38.82 22.90
CA ASN A 887 -46.01 -37.60 23.44
C ASN A 887 -45.50 -37.73 24.89
N GLY A 888 -45.49 -38.96 25.42
CA GLY A 888 -45.07 -39.27 26.78
C GLY A 888 -43.59 -39.05 27.08
N VAL A 889 -43.21 -39.35 28.31
CA VAL A 889 -41.86 -39.16 28.87
C VAL A 889 -40.98 -40.40 28.70
N PHE A 890 -41.55 -41.60 28.54
CA PHE A 890 -40.80 -42.84 28.34
C PHE A 890 -41.47 -43.78 27.34
N ASP A 891 -40.75 -44.80 26.87
CA ASP A 891 -41.22 -45.82 25.93
C ASP A 891 -41.87 -46.99 26.68
N ARG A 892 -43.13 -47.28 26.34
CA ARG A 892 -43.95 -48.32 26.99
C ARG A 892 -43.33 -49.72 26.91
N ASN A 893 -42.64 -50.04 25.81
CA ASN A 893 -42.19 -51.40 25.53
C ASN A 893 -40.84 -51.71 26.18
N ASN A 894 -39.97 -50.71 26.26
CA ASN A 894 -38.56 -50.89 26.66
C ASN A 894 -38.20 -50.22 28.00
N GLY A 895 -39.09 -49.38 28.57
CA GLY A 895 -38.81 -48.66 29.83
C GLY A 895 -37.71 -47.60 29.71
N LEU A 896 -37.37 -47.20 28.49
CA LEU A 896 -36.36 -46.16 28.20
C LEU A 896 -36.97 -44.76 28.27
N ILE A 897 -36.28 -43.81 28.88
CA ILE A 897 -36.76 -42.43 29.01
C ILE A 897 -36.50 -41.69 27.71
N LYS A 898 -37.53 -41.04 27.16
CA LYS A 898 -37.46 -40.20 25.96
C LYS A 898 -36.77 -38.87 26.29
N ASP A 899 -36.28 -38.19 25.26
CA ASP A 899 -35.49 -36.97 25.45
C ASP A 899 -36.28 -35.83 26.11
N ILE A 900 -35.63 -35.26 27.14
CA ILE A 900 -36.09 -34.05 27.83
C ILE A 900 -35.55 -32.84 27.05
N PRO A 901 -36.40 -31.85 26.69
CA PRO A 901 -35.93 -30.64 26.01
C PRO A 901 -34.87 -29.93 26.83
N LEU A 902 -33.75 -29.53 26.21
CA LEU A 902 -32.75 -28.70 26.89
C LEU A 902 -33.26 -27.26 26.96
N ALA A 903 -33.10 -26.63 28.11
CA ALA A 903 -33.37 -25.22 28.30
C ALA A 903 -32.20 -24.56 29.03
N TRP A 904 -31.73 -23.43 28.51
CA TRP A 904 -30.63 -22.69 29.10
C TRP A 904 -30.98 -22.22 30.52
N GLY A 905 -30.09 -22.48 31.49
CA GLY A 905 -30.26 -22.07 32.89
C GLY A 905 -31.34 -22.81 33.68
N LYS A 906 -31.93 -23.88 33.14
CA LYS A 906 -32.90 -24.73 33.84
C LYS A 906 -32.36 -26.13 34.09
N THR A 907 -32.73 -26.71 35.21
CA THR A 907 -32.37 -28.10 35.53
C THR A 907 -33.25 -29.08 34.75
N ASP A 908 -32.77 -30.32 34.60
CA ASP A 908 -33.56 -31.41 34.02
C ASP A 908 -34.85 -31.66 34.82
N GLU A 909 -34.80 -31.48 36.14
CA GLU A 909 -35.96 -31.60 37.03
C GLU A 909 -37.05 -30.59 36.70
N GLU A 910 -36.70 -29.31 36.51
CA GLU A 910 -37.65 -28.26 36.16
C GLU A 910 -38.28 -28.47 34.77
N SER A 911 -37.45 -28.88 33.80
CA SER A 911 -37.91 -29.13 32.43
C SER A 911 -38.81 -30.36 32.35
N LEU A 912 -38.46 -31.41 33.12
CA LEU A 912 -39.27 -32.61 33.25
C LEU A 912 -40.59 -32.33 33.96
N ARG A 913 -40.54 -31.56 35.06
CA ARG A 913 -41.73 -31.17 35.82
C ARG A 913 -42.72 -30.42 34.94
N LYS A 914 -42.24 -29.42 34.20
CA LYS A 914 -43.06 -28.68 33.26
C LYS A 914 -43.69 -29.60 32.21
N LYS A 915 -42.92 -30.54 31.64
CA LYS A 915 -43.43 -31.50 30.64
C LYS A 915 -44.52 -32.42 31.23
N ILE A 916 -44.36 -32.86 32.47
CA ILE A 916 -45.37 -33.66 33.18
C ILE A 916 -46.63 -32.81 33.46
N GLU A 917 -46.47 -31.56 33.91
CA GLU A 917 -47.56 -30.61 34.13
C GLU A 917 -48.31 -30.29 32.83
N ASP A 918 -47.60 -30.09 31.71
CA ASP A 918 -48.19 -29.86 30.39
C ASP A 918 -49.04 -31.08 29.94
N ILE A 919 -48.54 -32.31 30.12
CA ILE A 919 -49.28 -33.55 29.81
C ILE A 919 -50.53 -33.70 30.70
N LEU A 920 -50.43 -33.35 31.99
CA LEU A 920 -51.55 -33.38 32.92
C LEU A 920 -52.62 -32.33 32.56
N ASN A 921 -52.19 -31.13 32.16
CA ASN A 921 -53.07 -30.05 31.70
C ASN A 921 -53.78 -30.42 30.39
N GLU A 922 -53.08 -31.01 29.42
CA GLU A 922 -53.68 -31.49 28.16
C GLU A 922 -54.75 -32.56 28.41
N LYS A 923 -54.49 -33.47 29.36
CA LYS A 923 -55.41 -34.56 29.71
C LYS A 923 -56.45 -34.19 30.77
N LYS A 924 -56.41 -32.95 31.31
CA LYS A 924 -57.29 -32.42 32.36
C LYS A 924 -57.33 -33.29 33.63
N ILE A 925 -56.17 -33.73 34.10
CA ILE A 925 -56.01 -34.55 35.30
C ILE A 925 -55.50 -33.67 36.43
N GLU A 926 -56.24 -33.62 37.55
CA GLU A 926 -55.78 -32.96 38.77
C GLU A 926 -54.96 -33.94 39.61
N ALA A 927 -53.65 -33.70 39.70
CA ALA A 927 -52.72 -34.49 40.51
C ALA A 927 -52.11 -33.63 41.62
N ASP A 928 -51.89 -34.20 42.80
CA ASP A 928 -51.28 -33.50 43.92
C ASP A 928 -49.79 -33.23 43.66
N ASN A 929 -49.29 -32.08 44.11
CA ASN A 929 -47.88 -31.69 43.94
C ASN A 929 -46.90 -32.73 44.56
N ASN A 930 -47.35 -33.46 45.59
CA ASN A 930 -46.59 -34.56 46.19
C ASN A 930 -46.50 -35.78 45.25
N GLN A 931 -47.57 -36.12 44.52
CA GLN A 931 -47.57 -37.20 43.55
C GLN A 931 -46.63 -36.89 42.37
N ILE A 932 -46.66 -35.64 41.89
CA ILE A 932 -45.76 -35.15 40.83
C ILE A 932 -44.29 -35.27 41.28
N ASN A 933 -43.96 -34.86 42.51
CA ASN A 933 -42.60 -34.97 43.05
C ASN A 933 -42.10 -36.42 43.17
N ILE A 934 -42.95 -37.36 43.61
CA ILE A 934 -42.59 -38.79 43.71
C ILE A 934 -42.27 -39.35 42.31
N ILE A 935 -43.06 -39.00 41.30
CA ILE A 935 -42.86 -39.45 39.92
C ILE A 935 -41.61 -38.84 39.31
N LEU A 936 -41.38 -37.54 39.55
CA LEU A 936 -40.15 -36.87 39.16
C LEU A 936 -38.92 -37.60 39.69
N GLN A 937 -38.92 -37.98 40.98
CA GLN A 937 -37.81 -38.73 41.56
C GLN A 937 -37.61 -40.11 40.93
N ILE A 938 -38.68 -40.86 40.66
CA ILE A 938 -38.60 -42.18 40.02
C ILE A 938 -37.99 -42.05 38.61
N ILE A 939 -38.49 -41.11 37.81
CA ILE A 939 -38.03 -40.91 36.43
C ILE A 939 -36.60 -40.36 36.42
N LEU A 940 -36.24 -39.41 37.29
CA LEU A 940 -34.89 -38.86 37.38
C LEU A 940 -33.86 -39.91 37.82
N GLN A 941 -34.21 -40.80 38.75
CA GLN A 941 -33.31 -41.90 39.15
C GLN A 941 -33.00 -42.82 37.98
N VAL A 942 -34.03 -43.24 37.23
CA VAL A 942 -33.83 -44.11 36.07
C VAL A 942 -33.11 -43.38 34.94
N LYS A 943 -33.42 -42.09 34.71
CA LYS A 943 -32.71 -41.26 33.72
C LYS A 943 -31.22 -41.22 34.04
N THR A 944 -30.89 -40.91 35.28
CA THR A 944 -29.50 -40.82 35.76
C THR A 944 -28.80 -42.18 35.63
N ALA A 945 -29.50 -43.29 35.85
CA ALA A 945 -28.96 -44.63 35.63
C ALA A 945 -28.67 -44.93 34.14
N GLN A 946 -29.60 -44.58 33.24
CA GLN A 946 -29.44 -44.73 31.78
C GLN A 946 -28.30 -43.87 31.23
N GLU A 947 -28.22 -42.61 31.67
CA GLU A 947 -27.14 -41.70 31.30
C GLU A 947 -25.80 -42.17 31.85
N ASN A 948 -25.71 -42.56 33.13
CA ASN A 948 -24.47 -43.07 33.70
C ASN A 948 -23.95 -44.33 33.01
N LEU A 949 -24.85 -45.22 32.56
CA LEU A 949 -24.47 -46.40 31.80
C LEU A 949 -23.73 -46.01 30.50
N LEU A 950 -24.34 -45.14 29.68
CA LEU A 950 -23.71 -44.68 28.44
C LEU A 950 -22.48 -43.79 28.69
N SER A 951 -22.58 -42.82 29.60
CA SER A 951 -21.49 -41.92 29.95
C SER A 951 -20.27 -42.67 30.45
N SER A 952 -20.45 -43.70 31.29
CA SER A 952 -19.31 -44.50 31.77
C SER A 952 -18.67 -45.34 30.69
N ALA A 953 -19.47 -45.94 29.79
CA ALA A 953 -18.97 -46.72 28.66
C ALA A 953 -18.21 -45.83 27.65
N ILE A 954 -18.82 -44.71 27.22
CA ILE A 954 -18.24 -43.79 26.24
C ILE A 954 -17.01 -43.07 26.82
N ALA A 955 -17.06 -42.62 28.08
CA ALA A 955 -15.89 -42.02 28.74
C ALA A 955 -14.73 -43.02 28.87
N GLY A 956 -15.03 -44.29 29.16
CA GLY A 956 -14.03 -45.35 29.27
C GLY A 956 -13.34 -45.67 27.96
N GLU A 957 -14.07 -45.69 26.85
CA GLU A 957 -13.53 -46.02 25.52
C GLU A 957 -12.86 -44.84 24.83
N TYR A 958 -13.46 -43.64 24.88
CA TYR A 958 -13.06 -42.50 24.06
C TYR A 958 -12.36 -41.37 24.85
N GLY A 959 -12.28 -41.48 26.18
CA GLY A 959 -11.53 -40.54 27.02
C GLY A 959 -12.16 -39.14 27.14
N VAL A 960 -13.49 -39.06 27.17
CA VAL A 960 -14.25 -37.82 27.40
C VAL A 960 -14.79 -37.75 28.83
N SER A 961 -15.10 -36.54 29.33
CA SER A 961 -15.76 -36.39 30.63
C SER A 961 -17.15 -37.05 30.62
N ARG A 962 -17.53 -37.72 31.71
CA ARG A 962 -18.84 -38.38 31.81
C ARG A 962 -20.01 -37.40 31.65
N ASP A 963 -19.80 -36.16 32.09
CA ASP A 963 -20.84 -35.13 32.12
C ASP A 963 -21.14 -34.58 30.71
N ILE A 964 -20.18 -34.61 29.78
CA ILE A 964 -20.36 -34.06 28.43
C ILE A 964 -21.04 -35.05 27.47
N VAL A 965 -20.96 -36.35 27.76
CA VAL A 965 -21.45 -37.43 26.86
C VAL A 965 -22.93 -37.26 26.47
N PRO A 966 -23.87 -36.96 27.38
CA PRO A 966 -25.28 -36.80 27.00
C PRO A 966 -25.49 -35.61 26.04
N LEU A 967 -24.75 -34.52 26.23
CA LEU A 967 -24.80 -33.35 25.34
C LEU A 967 -24.12 -33.65 24.00
N GLN A 968 -23.00 -34.36 24.01
CA GLN A 968 -22.29 -34.78 22.80
C GLN A 968 -23.19 -35.64 21.90
N LEU A 969 -23.93 -36.59 22.47
CA LEU A 969 -24.88 -37.42 21.71
C LEU A 969 -25.98 -36.57 21.06
N ARG A 970 -26.49 -35.57 21.79
CA ARG A 970 -27.48 -34.62 21.23
C ARG A 970 -26.90 -33.75 20.13
N TRP A 971 -25.65 -33.32 20.28
CA TRP A 971 -24.96 -32.55 19.26
C TRP A 971 -24.72 -33.34 17.97
N LEU A 972 -24.58 -34.67 18.08
CA LEU A 972 -24.53 -35.62 16.97
C LEU A 972 -25.87 -35.77 16.22
N GLY A 973 -26.97 -35.24 16.76
CA GLY A 973 -28.33 -35.54 16.30
C GLY A 973 -28.86 -36.89 16.79
N SER A 974 -28.22 -37.50 17.79
CA SER A 974 -28.71 -38.69 18.48
C SER A 974 -29.14 -38.34 19.91
N SER A 975 -29.36 -39.35 20.74
CA SER A 975 -29.63 -39.17 22.16
C SER A 975 -29.39 -40.46 22.94
N VAL A 976 -29.39 -40.35 24.27
CA VAL A 976 -29.28 -41.51 25.16
C VAL A 976 -30.41 -42.50 24.87
N TYR A 977 -31.64 -42.00 24.67
CA TYR A 977 -32.78 -42.81 24.26
C TYR A 977 -32.55 -43.49 22.90
N SER A 978 -32.20 -42.71 21.88
CA SER A 978 -32.05 -43.20 20.51
C SER A 978 -30.94 -44.27 20.42
N MET A 979 -29.82 -44.04 21.10
CA MET A 979 -28.68 -44.97 21.12
C MET A 979 -29.02 -46.26 21.88
N LEU A 980 -29.62 -46.18 23.07
CA LEU A 980 -30.03 -47.38 23.82
C LEU A 980 -31.08 -48.18 23.06
N LYS A 981 -32.05 -47.51 22.43
CA LYS A 981 -33.07 -48.17 21.60
C LYS A 981 -32.44 -48.87 20.40
N MET A 982 -31.52 -48.21 19.70
CA MET A 982 -30.80 -48.80 18.57
C MET A 982 -29.99 -50.05 18.99
N ILE A 983 -29.34 -50.00 20.16
CA ILE A 983 -28.60 -51.13 20.73
C ILE A 983 -29.55 -52.28 21.11
N LEU A 984 -30.71 -51.99 21.70
CA LEU A 984 -31.71 -53.02 22.05
C LEU A 984 -32.33 -53.68 20.82
N ASP A 985 -32.71 -52.89 19.82
CA ASP A 985 -33.38 -53.38 18.61
C ASP A 985 -32.43 -54.21 17.71
N ASN A 986 -31.12 -53.96 17.79
CA ASN A 986 -30.11 -54.53 16.89
C ASN A 986 -28.86 -55.06 17.63
N SER A 987 -29.01 -55.61 18.83
CA SER A 987 -27.88 -56.05 19.67
C SER A 987 -26.97 -57.05 18.92
N PRO A 988 -25.70 -56.72 18.66
CA PRO A 988 -24.84 -57.55 17.83
C PRO A 988 -24.34 -58.78 18.60
N GLY A 989 -24.60 -59.98 18.07
CA GLY A 989 -24.11 -61.24 18.64
C GLY A 989 -22.70 -61.61 18.16
N LYS A 990 -22.38 -61.25 16.91
CA LYS A 990 -21.11 -61.45 16.23
C LYS A 990 -20.69 -60.16 15.50
N ILE A 991 -19.42 -60.09 15.08
CA ILE A 991 -18.86 -58.94 14.34
C ILE A 991 -19.64 -58.68 13.05
N GLU A 992 -20.08 -59.73 12.37
CA GLU A 992 -20.85 -59.67 11.11
C GLU A 992 -22.26 -59.07 11.29
N ASP A 993 -22.77 -59.05 12.53
CA ASP A 993 -24.10 -58.51 12.85
C ASP A 993 -24.07 -56.98 13.07
N ILE A 994 -22.89 -56.36 13.07
CA ILE A 994 -22.73 -54.90 13.22
C ILE A 994 -23.16 -54.22 11.93
N LYS A 995 -24.34 -53.58 11.98
CA LYS A 995 -24.91 -52.79 10.87
C LYS A 995 -24.15 -51.49 10.62
N GLU A 996 -24.30 -50.95 9.41
CA GLU A 996 -23.71 -49.69 8.97
C GLU A 996 -24.06 -48.51 9.90
N GLU A 997 -25.28 -48.47 10.44
CA GLU A 997 -25.73 -47.48 11.42
C GLU A 997 -24.83 -47.38 12.67
N PHE A 998 -24.30 -48.51 13.15
CA PHE A 998 -23.36 -48.51 14.29
C PHE A 998 -21.98 -48.00 13.88
N LEU A 999 -21.55 -48.25 12.64
CA LEU A 999 -20.28 -47.75 12.11
C LEU A 999 -20.34 -46.23 11.92
N ASP A 1000 -21.43 -45.71 11.38
CA ASP A 1000 -21.67 -44.27 11.22
C ASP A 1000 -21.74 -43.56 12.57
N LEU A 1001 -22.43 -44.15 13.55
CA LEU A 1001 -22.49 -43.63 14.91
C LEU A 1001 -21.09 -43.63 15.55
N THR A 1002 -20.33 -44.72 15.42
CA THR A 1002 -18.98 -44.81 15.98
C THR A 1002 -18.04 -43.80 15.35
N TYR A 1003 -18.09 -43.67 14.02
CA TYR A 1003 -17.34 -42.66 13.28
C TYR A 1003 -17.64 -41.27 13.82
N SER A 1004 -18.92 -40.91 13.87
CA SER A 1004 -19.36 -39.58 14.27
C SER A 1004 -19.00 -39.31 15.74
N LEU A 1005 -19.14 -40.30 16.62
CA LEU A 1005 -18.75 -40.20 18.02
C LEU A 1005 -17.23 -39.95 18.17
N LEU A 1006 -16.40 -40.66 17.40
CA LEU A 1006 -14.95 -40.45 17.38
C LEU A 1006 -14.60 -39.04 16.89
N MET A 1007 -15.25 -38.58 15.83
CA MET A 1007 -15.02 -37.25 15.26
C MET A 1007 -15.36 -36.12 16.23
N TYR A 1008 -16.54 -36.18 16.84
CA TYR A 1008 -17.01 -35.18 17.78
C TYR A 1008 -16.21 -35.24 19.09
N THR A 1009 -15.77 -36.43 19.50
CA THR A 1009 -14.83 -36.58 20.64
C THR A 1009 -13.50 -35.90 20.35
N GLN A 1010 -12.93 -36.11 19.16
CA GLN A 1010 -11.70 -35.44 18.78
C GLN A 1010 -11.87 -33.92 18.75
N LEU A 1011 -13.01 -33.42 18.28
CA LEU A 1011 -13.30 -31.99 18.27
C LEU A 1011 -13.38 -31.42 19.69
N ILE A 1012 -14.13 -32.07 20.59
CA ILE A 1012 -14.24 -31.68 22.00
C ILE A 1012 -12.87 -31.63 22.66
N ASN A 1013 -12.06 -32.67 22.47
CA ASN A 1013 -10.73 -32.77 23.07
C ASN A 1013 -9.73 -31.78 22.45
N ALA A 1014 -9.80 -31.53 21.13
CA ALA A 1014 -8.86 -30.65 20.45
C ALA A 1014 -9.11 -29.17 20.75
N LEU A 1015 -10.38 -28.77 20.92
CA LEU A 1015 -10.77 -27.38 21.21
C LEU A 1015 -11.00 -27.10 22.70
N GLY A 1016 -10.95 -28.12 23.55
CA GLY A 1016 -11.21 -27.98 24.99
C GLY A 1016 -12.66 -27.64 25.32
N ILE A 1017 -13.62 -28.15 24.54
CA ILE A 1017 -15.05 -27.81 24.72
C ILE A 1017 -15.55 -28.33 26.06
N ASN A 1018 -16.04 -27.41 26.89
CA ASN A 1018 -16.63 -27.72 28.17
C ASN A 1018 -18.16 -27.97 28.06
N ASN A 1019 -18.76 -28.43 29.16
CA ASN A 1019 -20.18 -28.77 29.22
C ASN A 1019 -21.10 -27.57 28.93
N ASN A 1020 -20.73 -26.39 29.43
CA ASN A 1020 -21.54 -25.18 29.34
C ASN A 1020 -21.57 -24.60 27.92
N LEU A 1021 -20.43 -24.57 27.23
CA LEU A 1021 -20.34 -24.15 25.83
C LEU A 1021 -21.19 -25.06 24.93
N LEU A 1022 -21.11 -26.38 25.14
CA LEU A 1022 -21.90 -27.32 24.37
C LEU A 1022 -23.40 -27.18 24.66
N LEU A 1023 -23.77 -26.96 25.92
CA LEU A 1023 -25.15 -26.64 26.30
C LEU A 1023 -25.63 -25.36 25.60
N LEU A 1024 -24.81 -24.30 25.61
CA LEU A 1024 -25.13 -23.02 24.96
C LEU A 1024 -25.33 -23.20 23.46
N ARG A 1025 -24.43 -23.96 22.82
CA ARG A 1025 -24.51 -24.30 21.40
C ARG A 1025 -25.79 -25.07 21.04
N LEU A 1026 -26.26 -25.95 21.93
CA LEU A 1026 -27.45 -26.76 21.71
C LEU A 1026 -28.75 -26.01 22.00
N THR A 1027 -28.78 -25.13 23.00
CA THR A 1027 -29.98 -24.40 23.39
C THR A 1027 -30.17 -23.10 22.62
N ASN A 1028 -29.10 -22.31 22.45
CA ASN A 1028 -29.13 -20.97 21.86
C ASN A 1028 -27.99 -20.78 20.84
N PRO A 1029 -28.04 -21.42 19.66
CA PRO A 1029 -26.99 -21.28 18.65
C PRO A 1029 -26.82 -19.83 18.14
N GLU A 1030 -27.89 -19.04 18.18
CA GLU A 1030 -27.87 -17.63 17.78
C GLU A 1030 -26.93 -16.79 18.66
N TRP A 1031 -26.75 -17.15 19.94
CA TRP A 1031 -25.83 -16.46 20.85
C TRP A 1031 -24.35 -16.68 20.48
N LEU A 1032 -24.03 -17.73 19.71
CA LEU A 1032 -22.70 -17.89 19.14
C LEU A 1032 -22.50 -17.04 17.88
N GLY A 1033 -23.58 -16.52 17.29
CA GLY A 1033 -23.57 -15.85 15.99
C GLY A 1033 -23.72 -16.81 14.80
N LEU A 1034 -24.24 -18.02 15.03
CA LEU A 1034 -24.52 -18.99 13.98
C LEU A 1034 -25.92 -18.77 13.38
N ALA A 1035 -26.01 -18.70 12.05
CA ALA A 1035 -27.29 -18.61 11.35
C ALA A 1035 -27.99 -19.97 11.33
N ILE A 1036 -29.09 -20.12 12.09
CA ILE A 1036 -29.83 -21.38 12.15
C ILE A 1036 -30.76 -21.47 10.94
N ASN A 1037 -30.39 -22.29 9.95
CA ASN A 1037 -31.38 -22.80 9.01
C ASN A 1037 -32.21 -23.89 9.71
N LYS A 1038 -33.44 -23.54 10.11
CA LYS A 1038 -34.38 -24.45 10.81
C LYS A 1038 -34.66 -25.78 10.08
N ASN A 1039 -34.27 -25.88 8.79
CA ASN A 1039 -34.51 -27.03 7.91
C ASN A 1039 -33.23 -27.75 7.46
N ALA A 1040 -32.03 -27.33 7.88
CA ALA A 1040 -30.77 -27.94 7.45
C ALA A 1040 -30.24 -28.90 8.52
N ILE A 1041 -29.77 -30.08 8.09
CA ILE A 1041 -28.98 -31.00 8.91
C ILE A 1041 -27.79 -30.20 9.46
N ILE A 1042 -27.58 -30.23 10.77
CA ILE A 1042 -26.52 -29.47 11.45
C ILE A 1042 -25.17 -30.09 11.06
N SER A 1043 -24.55 -29.60 9.98
CA SER A 1043 -23.19 -29.94 9.60
C SER A 1043 -22.22 -28.92 10.18
N LEU A 1044 -21.08 -29.40 10.69
CA LEU A 1044 -20.01 -28.57 11.21
C LEU A 1044 -19.41 -27.70 10.10
N SER A 1045 -19.53 -26.38 10.25
CA SER A 1045 -18.89 -25.41 9.37
C SER A 1045 -17.53 -24.96 9.91
N LEU A 1046 -16.72 -24.41 9.02
CA LEU A 1046 -15.44 -23.81 9.39
C LEU A 1046 -15.63 -22.63 10.37
N ASP A 1047 -16.70 -21.85 10.19
CA ASP A 1047 -17.09 -20.74 11.08
C ASP A 1047 -17.43 -21.23 12.50
N GLU A 1048 -18.15 -22.35 12.60
CA GLU A 1048 -18.51 -22.92 13.90
C GLU A 1048 -17.28 -23.40 14.66
N ILE A 1049 -16.39 -24.16 14.01
CA ILE A 1049 -15.12 -24.62 14.61
C ILE A 1049 -14.26 -23.41 15.02
N PHE A 1050 -14.23 -22.37 14.18
CA PHE A 1050 -13.52 -21.14 14.50
C PHE A 1050 -14.09 -20.48 15.76
N LEU A 1051 -15.40 -20.23 15.83
CA LEU A 1051 -16.05 -19.61 17.00
C LEU A 1051 -15.88 -20.42 18.28
N LEU A 1052 -16.03 -21.75 18.21
CA LEU A 1052 -15.79 -22.62 19.36
C LEU A 1052 -14.36 -22.45 19.88
N SER A 1053 -13.35 -22.35 19.00
CA SER A 1053 -11.98 -22.03 19.42
C SER A 1053 -11.84 -20.62 20.00
N ARG A 1054 -12.60 -19.64 19.49
CA ARG A 1054 -12.54 -18.24 19.99
C ARG A 1054 -13.13 -18.12 21.39
N TYR A 1055 -14.13 -18.95 21.73
CA TYR A 1055 -14.69 -19.04 23.08
C TYR A 1055 -13.66 -19.55 24.07
N GLN A 1056 -12.90 -20.60 23.70
CA GLN A 1056 -11.83 -21.08 24.56
C GLN A 1056 -10.75 -20.01 24.77
N ASP A 1057 -10.35 -19.32 23.69
CA ASP A 1057 -9.44 -18.17 23.80
C ASP A 1057 -10.05 -17.05 24.68
N LEU A 1058 -11.38 -16.92 24.79
CA LEU A 1058 -12.01 -15.91 25.64
C LEU A 1058 -11.91 -16.34 27.10
N LEU A 1059 -12.17 -17.62 27.40
CA LEU A 1059 -12.00 -18.18 28.75
C LEU A 1059 -10.55 -18.07 29.23
N ASP A 1060 -9.59 -18.40 28.38
CA ASP A 1060 -8.17 -18.38 28.74
C ASP A 1060 -7.63 -16.98 29.02
N ASN A 1061 -8.23 -15.93 28.42
CA ASN A 1061 -7.81 -14.53 28.58
C ASN A 1061 -8.72 -13.73 29.53
N ALA A 1062 -9.84 -14.29 29.99
CA ALA A 1062 -10.74 -13.59 30.89
C ALA A 1062 -10.17 -13.51 32.31
N GLU A 1063 -10.37 -12.37 32.98
CA GLU A 1063 -9.98 -12.21 34.39
C GLU A 1063 -10.96 -12.88 35.36
N GLN A 1064 -12.14 -13.26 34.87
CA GLN A 1064 -13.27 -13.77 35.64
C GLN A 1064 -13.55 -15.24 35.35
N ASN A 1065 -14.38 -15.86 36.20
CA ASN A 1065 -14.83 -17.24 35.98
C ASN A 1065 -15.83 -17.35 34.81
N GLU A 1066 -16.03 -18.58 34.34
CA GLU A 1066 -16.95 -18.87 33.25
C GLU A 1066 -18.41 -18.47 33.59
N ASP A 1067 -18.81 -18.56 34.86
CA ASP A 1067 -20.17 -18.20 35.28
C ASP A 1067 -20.48 -16.72 34.96
N LYS A 1068 -19.51 -15.81 35.12
CA LYS A 1068 -19.67 -14.39 34.76
C LYS A 1068 -19.91 -14.18 33.27
N ILE A 1069 -19.29 -14.98 32.42
CA ILE A 1069 -19.52 -14.93 30.97
C ILE A 1069 -20.94 -15.39 30.64
N GLN A 1070 -21.47 -16.38 31.36
CA GLN A 1070 -22.85 -16.84 31.19
C GLN A 1070 -23.87 -15.82 31.70
N GLU A 1071 -23.61 -15.22 32.86
CA GLU A 1071 -24.39 -14.08 33.38
C GLU A 1071 -24.43 -12.95 32.35
N TYR A 1072 -23.30 -12.64 31.71
CA TYR A 1072 -23.24 -11.66 30.63
C TYR A 1072 -24.15 -12.05 29.45
N PHE A 1073 -24.02 -13.27 28.91
CA PHE A 1073 -24.85 -13.69 27.76
C PHE A 1073 -26.35 -13.64 28.08
N THR A 1074 -26.76 -14.06 29.28
CA THR A 1074 -28.17 -14.01 29.70
C THR A 1074 -28.67 -12.58 29.87
N PHE A 1075 -27.84 -11.67 30.41
CA PHE A 1075 -28.17 -10.26 30.56
C PHE A 1075 -28.25 -9.54 29.20
N ALA A 1076 -27.25 -9.73 28.34
CA ALA A 1076 -27.14 -9.10 27.03
C ALA A 1076 -28.28 -9.52 26.07
N ASN A 1077 -28.79 -10.74 26.19
CA ASN A 1077 -29.86 -11.27 25.36
C ASN A 1077 -31.26 -11.16 26.00
N SER A 1078 -31.40 -10.47 27.14
CA SER A 1078 -32.71 -10.25 27.76
C SER A 1078 -33.58 -9.29 26.94
N GLU A 1079 -34.88 -9.62 26.80
CA GLU A 1079 -35.87 -8.76 26.11
C GLU A 1079 -36.21 -7.55 26.99
N THR A 1080 -35.65 -6.37 26.68
CA THR A 1080 -36.03 -5.11 27.34
C THR A 1080 -36.86 -4.22 26.41
N SER A 1081 -37.96 -3.66 26.95
CA SER A 1081 -39.08 -3.11 26.18
C SER A 1081 -39.22 -1.57 26.25
N SER A 1082 -38.15 -0.82 26.54
CA SER A 1082 -38.18 0.66 26.48
C SER A 1082 -36.83 1.33 26.11
N LYS A 1083 -36.89 2.39 25.27
CA LYS A 1083 -35.70 3.10 24.72
C LYS A 1083 -34.77 3.78 25.74
N LYS A 1084 -35.27 4.14 26.94
CA LYS A 1084 -34.44 4.73 28.01
C LYS A 1084 -33.73 3.66 28.84
N GLU A 1085 -34.37 2.52 29.04
CA GLU A 1085 -33.75 1.39 29.72
C GLU A 1085 -32.71 0.73 28.81
N GLU A 1086 -32.89 0.76 27.49
CA GLU A 1086 -31.91 0.27 26.51
C GLU A 1086 -30.54 0.96 26.62
N SER A 1087 -30.46 2.29 26.72
CA SER A 1087 -29.16 2.98 26.83
C SER A 1087 -28.44 2.68 28.15
N ASP A 1088 -29.17 2.66 29.26
CA ASP A 1088 -28.62 2.32 30.58
C ASP A 1088 -28.18 0.85 30.63
N ASN A 1089 -28.90 -0.04 29.92
CA ASN A 1089 -28.54 -1.45 29.82
C ASN A 1089 -27.32 -1.69 28.92
N SER A 1090 -27.17 -0.95 27.81
CA SER A 1090 -25.99 -1.07 26.95
C SER A 1090 -24.72 -0.64 27.69
N TYR A 1091 -24.77 0.42 28.50
CA TYR A 1091 -23.63 0.82 29.34
C TYR A 1091 -23.32 -0.22 30.44
N LYS A 1092 -24.34 -0.78 31.09
CA LYS A 1092 -24.15 -1.89 32.03
C LYS A 1092 -23.58 -3.15 31.37
N CYS A 1093 -23.98 -3.45 30.13
CA CYS A 1093 -23.36 -4.54 29.36
C CYS A 1093 -21.88 -4.25 29.10
N ALA A 1094 -21.53 -3.00 28.77
CA ALA A 1094 -20.13 -2.61 28.61
C ALA A 1094 -19.34 -2.77 29.92
N GLN A 1095 -19.91 -2.41 31.08
CA GLN A 1095 -19.28 -2.62 32.40
C GLN A 1095 -19.01 -4.09 32.69
N LEU A 1096 -20.00 -4.96 32.49
CA LEU A 1096 -19.84 -6.39 32.71
C LEU A 1096 -18.79 -6.99 31.75
N LEU A 1097 -18.76 -6.54 30.50
CA LEU A 1097 -17.77 -7.01 29.53
C LEU A 1097 -16.36 -6.46 29.84
N ALA A 1098 -16.26 -5.23 30.35
CA ALA A 1098 -15.01 -4.62 30.82
C ALA A 1098 -14.39 -5.43 31.96
N GLU A 1099 -15.20 -5.88 32.92
CA GLU A 1099 -14.75 -6.76 34.01
C GLU A 1099 -14.26 -8.12 33.50
N ILE A 1100 -14.85 -8.65 32.43
CA ILE A 1100 -14.43 -9.94 31.84
C ILE A 1100 -13.11 -9.79 31.06
N LEU A 1101 -12.98 -8.73 30.25
CA LEU A 1101 -11.86 -8.52 29.34
C LEU A 1101 -10.67 -7.78 29.97
N GLY A 1102 -10.84 -7.18 31.14
CA GLY A 1102 -9.81 -6.32 31.76
C GLY A 1102 -9.56 -5.06 30.93
N TRP A 1103 -10.62 -4.38 30.47
CA TRP A 1103 -10.51 -3.20 29.60
C TRP A 1103 -11.41 -2.04 30.05
N ASP A 1104 -11.33 -0.91 29.36
CA ASP A 1104 -12.09 0.29 29.72
C ASP A 1104 -13.57 0.19 29.28
N THR A 1105 -14.47 0.61 30.18
CA THR A 1105 -15.92 0.54 29.93
C THR A 1105 -16.35 1.49 28.82
N ASP A 1106 -15.78 2.70 28.77
CA ASP A 1106 -16.17 3.72 27.81
C ASP A 1106 -15.69 3.35 26.41
N GLU A 1107 -14.49 2.76 26.28
CA GLU A 1107 -13.96 2.21 25.02
C GLU A 1107 -14.83 1.06 24.47
N ILE A 1108 -15.27 0.12 25.32
CA ILE A 1108 -16.18 -0.98 24.91
C ILE A 1108 -17.53 -0.43 24.45
N TYR A 1109 -18.09 0.53 25.20
CA TYR A 1109 -19.36 1.15 24.83
C TYR A 1109 -19.24 1.90 23.50
N LEU A 1110 -18.15 2.64 23.30
CA LEU A 1110 -17.86 3.35 22.06
C LEU A 1110 -17.66 2.39 20.89
N ALA A 1111 -16.99 1.25 21.10
CA ALA A 1111 -16.88 0.19 20.10
C ALA A 1111 -18.25 -0.34 19.68
N CYS A 1112 -19.14 -0.59 20.64
CA CYS A 1112 -20.48 -1.07 20.34
C CYS A 1112 -21.35 -0.03 19.63
N ASP A 1113 -21.26 1.25 20.02
CA ASP A 1113 -22.05 2.35 19.44
C ASP A 1113 -21.57 2.72 18.03
N ARG A 1114 -20.28 2.98 17.86
CA ARG A 1114 -19.68 3.41 16.58
C ARG A 1114 -19.42 2.24 15.63
N GLY A 1115 -19.30 1.02 16.14
CA GLY A 1115 -19.18 -0.20 15.37
C GLY A 1115 -20.43 -0.59 14.58
N GLY A 1116 -21.57 0.06 14.80
CA GLY A 1116 -22.80 -0.27 14.09
C GLY A 1116 -23.49 -1.55 14.58
N LEU A 1117 -23.29 -1.93 15.85
CA LEU A 1117 -24.07 -3.01 16.45
C LEU A 1117 -25.51 -2.54 16.67
N LYS A 1118 -26.49 -3.35 16.25
CA LYS A 1118 -27.92 -2.98 16.23
C LYS A 1118 -28.44 -2.45 17.56
N GLU A 1119 -28.10 -3.12 18.67
CA GLU A 1119 -28.56 -2.79 20.02
C GLU A 1119 -27.47 -2.07 20.86
N LYS A 1120 -26.40 -1.57 20.21
CA LYS A 1120 -25.25 -0.92 20.88
C LYS A 1120 -24.63 -1.74 22.01
N ARG A 1121 -24.74 -3.07 21.94
CA ARG A 1121 -24.16 -4.04 22.88
C ARG A 1121 -23.81 -5.31 22.12
N ALA A 1122 -22.78 -6.03 22.58
CA ALA A 1122 -22.44 -7.33 22.04
C ALA A 1122 -23.39 -8.41 22.59
N MET A 1123 -24.13 -9.06 21.70
CA MET A 1123 -25.08 -10.13 22.06
C MET A 1123 -24.59 -11.51 21.63
N THR A 1124 -23.65 -11.54 20.67
CA THR A 1124 -23.11 -12.78 20.11
C THR A 1124 -21.63 -12.96 20.42
N LEU A 1125 -21.16 -14.21 20.46
CA LEU A 1125 -19.74 -14.51 20.62
C LEU A 1125 -18.88 -13.89 19.51
N SER A 1126 -19.39 -13.86 18.27
CA SER A 1126 -18.69 -13.20 17.15
C SER A 1126 -18.44 -11.71 17.41
N GLN A 1127 -19.39 -11.01 18.03
CA GLN A 1127 -19.25 -9.59 18.40
C GLN A 1127 -18.27 -9.41 19.57
N ILE A 1128 -18.29 -10.30 20.55
CA ILE A 1128 -17.32 -10.29 21.67
C ILE A 1128 -15.90 -10.55 21.15
N ASP A 1129 -15.72 -11.51 20.23
CA ASP A 1129 -14.43 -11.77 19.59
C ASP A 1129 -13.93 -10.53 18.83
N TRP A 1130 -14.81 -9.84 18.11
CA TRP A 1130 -14.48 -8.58 17.45
C TRP A 1130 -14.01 -7.50 18.44
N ILE A 1131 -14.72 -7.30 19.55
CA ILE A 1131 -14.29 -6.36 20.62
C ILE A 1131 -12.93 -6.76 21.19
N ARG A 1132 -12.70 -8.06 21.42
CA ARG A 1132 -11.39 -8.55 21.87
C ARG A 1132 -10.29 -8.26 20.86
N ARG A 1133 -10.54 -8.39 19.55
CA ARG A 1133 -9.58 -8.00 18.50
C ARG A 1133 -9.28 -6.49 18.55
N LEU A 1134 -10.31 -5.65 18.75
CA LEU A 1134 -10.13 -4.21 18.94
C LEU A 1134 -9.28 -3.89 20.18
N GLN A 1135 -9.55 -4.55 21.31
CA GLN A 1135 -8.74 -4.43 22.53
C GLN A 1135 -7.28 -4.80 22.26
N GLN A 1136 -7.02 -5.93 21.61
CA GLN A 1136 -5.67 -6.38 21.28
C GLN A 1136 -4.94 -5.38 20.37
N LEU A 1137 -5.64 -4.79 19.39
CA LEU A 1137 -5.08 -3.74 18.54
C LEU A 1137 -4.82 -2.46 19.34
N SER A 1138 -5.74 -2.06 20.22
CA SER A 1138 -5.62 -0.87 21.07
C SER A 1138 -4.39 -0.99 21.96
N VAL A 1139 -4.20 -2.14 22.63
CA VAL A 1139 -3.02 -2.42 23.46
C VAL A 1139 -1.73 -2.45 22.62
N LYS A 1140 -1.76 -3.00 21.40
CA LYS A 1140 -0.57 -3.06 20.55
C LYS A 1140 -0.15 -1.69 20.00
N THR A 1141 -1.13 -0.88 19.60
CA THR A 1141 -0.89 0.39 18.89
C THR A 1141 -0.95 1.62 19.80
N ASN A 1142 -1.49 1.48 21.02
CA ASN A 1142 -1.89 2.56 21.94
C ASN A 1142 -2.95 3.51 21.36
N LEU A 1143 -3.70 3.07 20.36
CA LEU A 1143 -4.82 3.83 19.82
C LEU A 1143 -6.10 3.51 20.59
N SER A 1144 -6.92 4.51 20.87
CA SER A 1144 -8.30 4.31 21.33
C SER A 1144 -9.18 3.73 20.21
N VAL A 1145 -10.39 3.31 20.54
CA VAL A 1145 -11.30 2.67 19.58
C VAL A 1145 -11.70 3.62 18.45
N GLU A 1146 -11.91 4.90 18.70
CA GLU A 1146 -12.33 5.85 17.67
C GLU A 1146 -11.35 5.96 16.49
N PRO A 1147 -10.03 6.22 16.70
CA PRO A 1147 -9.06 6.22 15.61
C PRO A 1147 -8.86 4.82 15.00
N LEU A 1148 -9.02 3.73 15.74
CA LEU A 1148 -8.97 2.37 15.17
C LEU A 1148 -10.13 2.10 14.21
N LEU A 1149 -11.36 2.46 14.58
CA LEU A 1149 -12.53 2.35 13.70
C LEU A 1149 -12.40 3.30 12.50
N GLY A 1150 -11.88 4.51 12.73
CA GLY A 1150 -11.56 5.47 11.67
C GLY A 1150 -10.56 4.88 10.65
N ALA A 1151 -9.46 4.29 11.13
CA ALA A 1151 -8.47 3.62 10.28
C ALA A 1151 -9.06 2.40 9.55
N GLY A 1152 -9.94 1.63 10.22
CA GLY A 1152 -10.68 0.54 9.59
C GLY A 1152 -11.66 1.01 8.51
N ALA A 1153 -12.17 2.24 8.60
CA ALA A 1153 -13.07 2.85 7.62
C ALA A 1153 -12.34 3.56 6.47
N LEU A 1154 -11.01 3.72 6.52
CA LEU A 1154 -10.25 4.36 5.45
C LEU A 1154 -10.34 3.56 4.15
N VAL A 1155 -10.59 4.28 3.07
CA VAL A 1155 -10.56 3.77 1.70
C VAL A 1155 -9.59 4.66 0.90
N VAL A 1156 -9.03 4.14 -0.19
CA VAL A 1156 -8.12 4.89 -1.08
C VAL A 1156 -8.69 6.26 -1.50
N ASN A 1157 -10.00 6.36 -1.64
CA ASN A 1157 -10.68 7.59 -2.06
C ASN A 1157 -11.07 8.54 -0.92
N SER A 1158 -10.82 8.18 0.34
CA SER A 1158 -11.07 9.05 1.49
C SER A 1158 -10.39 10.42 1.33
N ASP A 1159 -10.97 11.42 1.97
CA ASP A 1159 -10.52 12.79 1.95
C ASP A 1159 -9.24 13.00 2.78
N PHE A 1160 -8.54 14.10 2.49
CA PHE A 1160 -7.27 14.42 3.14
C PHE A 1160 -7.43 14.58 4.66
N GLU A 1161 -8.53 15.16 5.13
CA GLU A 1161 -8.78 15.41 6.56
C GLU A 1161 -8.93 14.11 7.34
N SER A 1162 -9.65 13.11 6.78
CA SER A 1162 -9.73 11.76 7.39
C SER A 1162 -8.35 11.11 7.58
N PHE A 1163 -7.50 11.15 6.54
CA PHE A 1163 -6.13 10.63 6.66
C PHE A 1163 -5.31 11.44 7.67
N GLN A 1164 -5.46 12.77 7.70
CA GLN A 1164 -4.73 13.64 8.61
C GLN A 1164 -5.08 13.34 10.07
N SER A 1165 -6.37 13.25 10.40
CA SER A 1165 -6.84 12.94 11.75
C SER A 1165 -6.25 11.63 12.28
N ILE A 1166 -6.22 10.59 11.45
CA ILE A 1166 -5.66 9.29 11.82
C ILE A 1166 -4.13 9.33 11.89
N GLY A 1167 -3.47 10.04 10.98
CA GLY A 1167 -2.02 10.25 11.02
C GLY A 1167 -1.57 10.97 12.29
N GLU A 1168 -2.30 12.01 12.71
CA GLU A 1168 -2.05 12.73 13.96
C GLU A 1168 -2.30 11.84 15.19
N ALA A 1169 -3.39 11.05 15.20
CA ALA A 1169 -3.67 10.12 16.29
C ALA A 1169 -2.59 9.03 16.44
N VAL A 1170 -2.11 8.47 15.33
CA VAL A 1170 -1.02 7.48 15.31
C VAL A 1170 0.29 8.08 15.82
N MET A 1171 0.62 9.30 15.41
CA MET A 1171 1.84 9.97 15.89
C MET A 1171 1.73 10.36 17.37
N ALA A 1172 0.57 10.84 17.83
CA ALA A 1172 0.35 11.14 19.24
C ALA A 1172 0.49 9.88 20.12
N ALA A 1173 -0.03 8.73 19.67
CA ALA A 1173 0.11 7.45 20.36
C ALA A 1173 1.58 6.97 20.42
N LEU A 1174 2.40 7.34 19.43
CA LEU A 1174 3.83 7.07 19.42
C LEU A 1174 4.60 8.02 20.36
N GLU A 1175 4.28 9.32 20.33
CA GLU A 1175 4.92 10.33 21.18
C GLU A 1175 4.65 10.12 22.67
N ALA A 1176 3.44 9.67 23.02
CA ALA A 1176 3.08 9.35 24.40
C ALA A 1176 4.01 8.31 25.03
N GLN A 1177 4.58 7.40 24.23
CA GLN A 1177 5.49 6.38 24.72
C GLN A 1177 6.90 6.86 25.01
N GLY A 1178 7.43 7.88 24.30
CA GLY A 1178 8.79 8.42 24.49
C GLY A 1178 9.94 7.38 24.60
N ASP A 1179 11.14 7.84 24.99
CA ASP A 1179 12.29 6.96 25.34
C ASP A 1179 12.15 6.31 26.73
N ASN A 1180 11.14 6.69 27.50
CA ASN A 1180 10.81 6.13 28.81
C ASN A 1180 9.38 5.63 28.74
N GLU A 1181 9.15 4.36 29.08
CA GLU A 1181 7.84 3.70 29.21
C GLU A 1181 6.83 4.55 30.03
N ASN A 1182 6.25 5.58 29.41
CA ASN A 1182 5.11 6.31 29.91
C ASN A 1182 3.89 5.77 29.15
N VAL A 1183 2.93 5.28 29.93
CA VAL A 1183 1.68 4.65 29.46
C VAL A 1183 0.69 5.73 29.04
#